data_AF-A0A6P6XTZ3-F1
#
_entry.id   AF-A0A6P6XTZ3-F1
#
_cell.length_a   1.000
_cell.length_b   1.000
_cell.length_c   1.000
_cell.angle_alpha   90.00
_cell.angle_beta   90.00
_cell.angle_gamma   90.00
#
_symmetry.space_group_name_H-M   'P 1'
#
loop_
_entity.id
_entity.type
_entity.pdbx_description
1 polymer ?
#
loop_
_entity_poly.entity_id
_entity_poly.type
_entity_poly.pdbx_seq_one_letter_code
_entity_poly.pdbx_strand_id
1 'polypeptide(L)'
;MASNDTELLNKLVESIKKCKFDRNIVTNLSCYYMDRLLVWNDDDQCIYGCLFDDRYNITAIQIITLSSLPTFQINEICLNPQENYLAIYGKNGCMIVELPRNWSYCRTATTTTTTSETLIDKVDPKQKQQQTTSKLLIRSFSLAERMFLTNRNLKLECLRWHPISKRHLIILTNDNRLRLFDIFNEYEPIKTVHLGNDYNSGLYSGALGENAVSFDFGPSLSQYHNNNNNLSMTMKELIDIYSIFVLKENGDVLLLYLNLKDLTTFYCQHQPLKMLPAAEDNYGSEACSILCLDCVPPIIIIGTCSGLLYHCLAIENDLNNDDDNCDNSSYQISTSKSTIIIPETVLNVFETIELSFPLATYQIMDNGQYNNDMDTISTALNLIADPKDGQRYYCQHSYGVHCVMVPFFKQIVNPTINNEFYDDKAIVEYLICTRPTIDNEQQQQQSQSNDCPTFPVGIGLTIKYGFTSITVILNTGELISKRLSNIVLSDVDDDEQNEISRLINLTESPSFGLQQQAKKPNFSEHIQRLLTKTTSLPLIKSSKTDSKCGMAELEMLLNSIDVLRNEYLDKYFLAAKAIDKRKTVLNIEIDVQLNQLDQHSKEKDEMLNKYVELIEKYEQIRETTNFLTERLENIMTTIQKQRPEMSNAELHLREQLMKELQRLDEYREQFELVQQKRRYQDMQMQKYSLQQQQQSSLIANDDDSLDESHLQSPTQLKNIKQILANQSKEITGLIAIINTLKKKTINIS
;
A
#
# COMPACT_ATOMS: atom_id res chain seq x y z
N MET A 1 27.45 -38.77 13.09
CA MET A 1 27.20 -38.42 11.67
C MET A 1 26.60 -37.02 11.47
N ALA A 2 25.99 -36.37 12.48
CA ALA A 2 25.50 -34.97 12.36
C ALA A 2 26.59 -33.86 12.42
N SER A 3 27.87 -34.23 12.60
CA SER A 3 29.00 -33.29 12.74
C SER A 3 29.61 -32.87 11.41
N ASN A 4 29.51 -33.68 10.37
CA ASN A 4 30.19 -33.40 9.09
C ASN A 4 29.40 -32.40 8.22
N ASP A 5 28.06 -32.37 8.32
CA ASP A 5 27.23 -31.49 7.50
C ASP A 5 27.21 -30.04 8.04
N THR A 6 27.33 -29.87 9.35
CA THR A 6 27.56 -28.56 9.98
C THR A 6 28.97 -28.04 9.66
N GLU A 7 29.97 -28.91 9.57
CA GLU A 7 31.31 -28.55 9.12
C GLU A 7 31.35 -28.16 7.63
N LEU A 8 30.55 -28.81 6.78
CA LEU A 8 30.41 -28.44 5.35
C LEU A 8 29.68 -27.11 5.17
N LEU A 9 28.62 -26.87 5.93
CA LEU A 9 27.93 -25.57 5.96
C LEU A 9 28.88 -24.46 6.43
N ASN A 10 29.67 -24.72 7.48
CA ASN A 10 30.68 -23.80 7.98
C ASN A 10 31.82 -23.58 6.98
N LYS A 11 32.28 -24.62 6.29
CA LYS A 11 33.28 -24.52 5.22
C LYS A 11 32.77 -23.73 4.01
N LEU A 12 31.49 -23.85 3.68
CA LEU A 12 30.87 -23.16 2.54
C LEU A 12 30.57 -21.70 2.89
N VAL A 13 30.15 -21.45 4.13
CA VAL A 13 30.16 -20.10 4.71
C VAL A 13 31.58 -19.53 4.69
N GLU A 14 32.61 -20.29 5.11
CA GLU A 14 34.03 -19.90 5.02
C GLU A 14 34.53 -19.68 3.58
N SER A 15 34.01 -20.41 2.58
CA SER A 15 34.29 -20.15 1.16
C SER A 15 33.71 -18.79 0.74
N ILE A 16 32.48 -18.47 1.14
CA ILE A 16 31.90 -17.13 0.95
C ILE A 16 32.73 -16.05 1.68
N LYS A 17 33.34 -16.38 2.83
CA LYS A 17 34.25 -15.47 3.57
C LYS A 17 35.61 -15.25 2.90
N LYS A 18 36.03 -16.12 1.97
CA LYS A 18 37.33 -16.03 1.29
C LYS A 18 37.28 -15.23 -0.01
N CYS A 19 36.09 -14.96 -0.53
CA CYS A 19 35.91 -14.16 -1.73
C CYS A 19 36.54 -12.77 -1.57
N LYS A 20 37.64 -12.54 -2.31
CA LYS A 20 38.29 -11.23 -2.38
C LYS A 20 37.58 -10.39 -3.43
N PHE A 21 36.67 -9.54 -2.99
CA PHE A 21 36.03 -8.57 -3.87
C PHE A 21 36.87 -7.31 -4.01
N ASP A 22 36.95 -6.77 -5.22
CA ASP A 22 37.68 -5.53 -5.50
C ASP A 22 37.02 -4.33 -4.80
N ARG A 23 37.82 -3.50 -4.13
CA ARG A 23 37.35 -2.42 -3.26
C ARG A 23 36.67 -1.25 -3.99
N ASN A 24 36.82 -1.17 -5.32
CA ASN A 24 36.41 -0.01 -6.12
C ASN A 24 35.12 -0.23 -6.93
N ILE A 25 34.48 -1.39 -6.82
CA ILE A 25 33.27 -1.73 -7.58
C ILE A 25 32.22 -2.18 -6.56
N VAL A 26 31.11 -1.44 -6.47
CA VAL A 26 29.94 -1.93 -5.74
C VAL A 26 29.38 -3.08 -6.56
N THR A 27 29.45 -4.28 -5.98
CA THR A 27 28.92 -5.49 -6.60
C THR A 27 27.53 -5.78 -6.05
N ASN A 28 26.70 -6.46 -6.84
CA ASN A 28 25.47 -7.08 -6.35
C ASN A 28 25.45 -8.56 -6.73
N LEU A 29 26.06 -9.39 -5.87
CA LEU A 29 26.27 -10.81 -6.13
C LEU A 29 25.20 -11.71 -5.52
N SER A 30 24.05 -11.14 -5.17
CA SER A 30 22.95 -11.92 -4.61
C SER A 30 21.61 -11.49 -5.15
N CYS A 31 20.71 -12.44 -5.31
CA CYS A 31 19.31 -12.18 -5.64
C CYS A 31 18.42 -13.24 -5.00
N TYR A 32 17.18 -12.89 -4.68
CA TYR A 32 16.20 -13.88 -4.26
C TYR A 32 15.45 -14.45 -5.46
N TYR A 33 15.35 -15.77 -5.50
CA TYR A 33 14.49 -16.49 -6.44
C TYR A 33 13.55 -17.39 -5.63
N MET A 34 12.24 -17.17 -5.74
CA MET A 34 11.22 -17.84 -4.94
C MET A 34 11.49 -17.63 -3.43
N ASP A 35 11.93 -18.69 -2.72
CA ASP A 35 12.26 -18.66 -1.29
C ASP A 35 13.77 -18.80 -1.01
N ARG A 36 14.60 -18.65 -2.04
CA ARG A 36 16.03 -18.99 -1.99
C ARG A 36 16.87 -17.78 -2.34
N LEU A 37 17.90 -17.53 -1.55
CA LEU A 37 18.92 -16.55 -1.90
C LEU A 37 19.97 -17.24 -2.77
N LEU A 38 20.08 -16.76 -4.00
CA LEU A 38 21.16 -17.11 -4.91
C LEU A 38 22.34 -16.20 -4.60
N VAL A 39 23.52 -16.79 -4.40
CA VAL A 39 24.77 -16.09 -4.13
C VAL A 39 25.85 -16.60 -5.06
N TRP A 40 26.53 -15.71 -5.78
CA TRP A 40 27.71 -16.10 -6.55
C TRP A 40 28.93 -16.30 -5.66
N ASN A 41 29.64 -17.42 -5.84
CA ASN A 41 30.95 -17.65 -5.26
C ASN A 41 32.02 -17.63 -6.35
N ASP A 42 32.98 -16.72 -6.20
CA ASP A 42 34.07 -16.50 -7.16
C ASP A 42 35.14 -17.60 -7.07
N ASP A 43 35.42 -18.12 -5.86
CA ASP A 43 36.44 -19.15 -5.64
C ASP A 43 36.06 -20.49 -6.29
N ASP A 44 34.80 -20.91 -6.14
CA ASP A 44 34.27 -22.17 -6.65
C ASP A 44 33.64 -22.03 -8.06
N GLN A 45 33.54 -20.81 -8.59
CA GLN A 45 32.82 -20.47 -9.82
C GLN A 45 31.42 -21.10 -9.92
N CYS A 46 30.67 -21.02 -8.82
CA CYS A 46 29.36 -21.65 -8.68
C CYS A 46 28.36 -20.74 -7.96
N ILE A 47 27.07 -21.02 -8.13
CA ILE A 47 26.01 -20.30 -7.43
C ILE A 47 25.54 -21.13 -6.24
N TYR A 48 25.45 -20.53 -5.05
CA TYR A 48 24.83 -21.16 -3.89
C TYR A 48 23.38 -20.71 -3.76
N GLY A 49 22.46 -21.68 -3.73
CA GLY A 49 21.06 -21.46 -3.37
C GLY A 49 20.83 -21.74 -1.88
N CYS A 50 20.68 -20.71 -1.07
CA CYS A 50 20.46 -20.80 0.36
C CYS A 50 18.97 -20.72 0.69
N LEU A 51 18.45 -21.70 1.43
CA LEU A 51 17.09 -21.69 1.98
C LEU A 51 17.10 -21.16 3.42
N PHE A 52 16.14 -20.30 3.75
CA PHE A 52 16.00 -19.70 5.08
C PHE A 52 14.79 -20.22 5.85
N ASP A 53 14.97 -20.47 7.15
CA ASP A 53 13.89 -20.67 8.12
C ASP A 53 13.15 -19.36 8.44
N ASP A 54 12.05 -19.45 9.19
CA ASP A 54 11.26 -18.29 9.68
C ASP A 54 12.07 -17.37 10.60
N ARG A 55 13.18 -17.86 11.15
CA ARG A 55 14.15 -17.09 11.95
C ARG A 55 15.33 -16.55 11.13
N TYR A 56 15.26 -16.61 9.81
CA TYR A 56 16.34 -16.19 8.89
C TYR A 56 17.66 -16.96 9.05
N ASN A 57 17.60 -18.17 9.60
CA ASN A 57 18.75 -19.07 9.64
C ASN A 57 18.80 -19.92 8.38
N ILE A 58 20.01 -20.20 7.88
CA ILE A 58 20.21 -21.07 6.72
C ILE A 58 19.85 -22.51 7.10
N THR A 59 18.86 -23.10 6.43
CA THR A 59 18.38 -24.47 6.67
C THR A 59 18.99 -25.49 5.72
N ALA A 60 19.21 -25.09 4.47
CA ALA A 60 19.81 -25.93 3.45
C ALA A 60 20.54 -25.09 2.42
N ILE A 61 21.60 -25.64 1.84
CA ILE A 61 22.35 -25.04 0.74
C ILE A 61 22.36 -26.00 -0.43
N GLN A 62 22.03 -25.48 -1.60
CA GLN A 62 22.17 -26.17 -2.87
C GLN A 62 23.30 -25.54 -3.67
N ILE A 63 24.23 -26.34 -4.18
CA ILE A 63 25.33 -25.88 -5.02
C ILE A 63 24.91 -26.04 -6.47
N ILE A 64 24.87 -24.93 -7.19
CA ILE A 64 24.54 -24.85 -8.61
C ILE A 64 25.84 -24.68 -9.39
N THR A 65 26.23 -25.73 -10.09
CA THR A 65 27.36 -25.71 -11.02
C THR A 65 26.87 -25.33 -12.41
N LEU A 66 27.65 -24.50 -13.10
CA LEU A 66 27.34 -24.01 -14.44
C LEU A 66 27.91 -24.95 -15.50
N SER A 67 27.24 -25.10 -16.65
CA SER A 67 27.73 -25.91 -17.77
C SER A 67 28.90 -25.24 -18.50
N SER A 68 28.96 -23.91 -18.49
CA SER A 68 30.05 -23.09 -19.00
C SER A 68 30.60 -22.24 -17.84
N LEU A 69 31.92 -22.19 -17.72
CA LEU A 69 32.57 -21.38 -16.69
C LEU A 69 32.75 -19.94 -17.20
N PRO A 70 32.54 -18.93 -16.34
CA PRO A 70 32.78 -17.54 -16.71
C PRO A 70 34.29 -17.29 -16.91
N THR A 71 34.62 -16.57 -17.98
CA THR A 71 36.00 -16.16 -18.31
C THR A 71 36.36 -14.78 -17.75
N PHE A 72 35.44 -14.16 -17.01
CA PHE A 72 35.51 -12.81 -16.47
C PHE A 72 35.07 -12.78 -15.00
N GLN A 73 35.53 -11.76 -14.27
CA GLN A 73 35.09 -11.51 -12.89
C GLN A 73 33.66 -10.95 -12.89
N ILE A 74 32.82 -11.48 -12.02
CA ILE A 74 31.40 -11.16 -11.95
C ILE A 74 31.18 -10.03 -10.95
N ASN A 75 30.40 -9.05 -11.36
CA ASN A 75 30.08 -7.88 -10.54
C ASN A 75 28.61 -7.87 -10.13
N GLU A 76 27.71 -8.30 -11.01
CA GLU A 76 26.27 -8.23 -10.78
C GLU A 76 25.53 -9.46 -11.27
N ILE A 77 24.44 -9.76 -10.57
CA ILE A 77 23.49 -10.80 -10.89
C ILE A 77 22.10 -10.18 -11.01
N CYS A 78 21.44 -10.39 -12.15
CA CYS A 78 20.10 -9.86 -12.40
C CYS A 78 19.14 -10.95 -12.87
N LEU A 79 18.03 -11.10 -12.15
CA LEU A 79 16.93 -11.96 -12.55
C LEU A 79 16.12 -11.34 -13.68
N ASN A 80 15.67 -12.18 -14.60
CA ASN A 80 14.69 -11.81 -15.60
C ASN A 80 13.32 -11.55 -14.94
N PRO A 81 12.50 -10.60 -15.43
CA PRO A 81 11.15 -10.33 -14.93
C PRO A 81 10.22 -11.55 -14.78
N GLN A 82 10.47 -12.62 -15.56
CA GLN A 82 9.68 -13.86 -15.52
C GLN A 82 10.42 -14.99 -14.79
N GLU A 83 11.55 -14.67 -14.17
CA GLU A 83 12.38 -15.50 -13.29
C GLU A 83 12.78 -16.88 -13.88
N ASN A 84 12.90 -16.98 -15.20
CA ASN A 84 13.38 -18.21 -15.87
C ASN A 84 14.87 -18.18 -16.17
N TYR A 85 15.46 -16.98 -16.27
CA TYR A 85 16.85 -16.78 -16.60
C TYR A 85 17.49 -15.84 -15.60
N LEU A 86 18.77 -16.09 -15.34
CA LEU A 86 19.63 -15.28 -14.51
C LEU A 86 20.76 -14.75 -15.38
N ALA A 87 20.87 -13.43 -15.52
CA ALA A 87 22.04 -12.80 -16.13
C ALA A 87 23.11 -12.60 -15.07
N ILE A 88 24.32 -13.04 -15.38
CA ILE A 88 25.50 -12.89 -14.55
C ILE A 88 26.53 -12.14 -15.39
N TYR A 89 26.93 -10.95 -14.96
CA TYR A 89 27.77 -10.10 -15.78
C TYR A 89 28.82 -9.35 -14.96
N GLY A 90 29.86 -8.91 -15.65
CA GLY A 90 30.90 -8.05 -15.10
C GLY A 90 31.49 -7.18 -16.20
N LYS A 91 32.55 -6.43 -15.88
CA LYS A 91 33.12 -5.45 -16.81
C LYS A 91 33.55 -6.04 -18.15
N ASN A 92 33.98 -7.30 -18.17
CA ASN A 92 34.58 -7.91 -19.37
C ASN A 92 33.66 -8.95 -20.05
N GLY A 93 32.41 -9.11 -19.62
CA GLY A 93 31.51 -10.08 -20.24
C GLY A 93 30.17 -10.27 -19.53
N CYS A 94 29.28 -11.01 -20.19
CA CYS A 94 27.97 -11.39 -19.69
C CYS A 94 27.71 -12.88 -19.98
N MET A 95 27.04 -13.56 -19.06
CA MET A 95 26.65 -14.96 -19.17
C MET A 95 25.20 -15.12 -18.71
N ILE A 96 24.45 -15.98 -19.40
CA ILE A 96 23.05 -16.27 -19.08
C ILE A 96 22.98 -17.68 -18.50
N VAL A 97 22.25 -17.85 -17.40
CA VAL A 97 22.03 -19.11 -16.69
C VAL A 97 20.54 -19.43 -16.69
N GLU A 98 20.17 -20.63 -17.14
CA GLU A 98 18.78 -21.08 -17.22
C GLU A 98 18.32 -21.67 -15.89
N LEU A 99 17.46 -20.97 -15.15
CA LEU A 99 17.02 -21.43 -13.83
C LEU A 99 16.06 -22.62 -13.96
N PRO A 100 16.19 -23.66 -13.11
CA PRO A 100 15.34 -24.84 -13.17
C PRO A 100 13.96 -24.51 -12.60
N ARG A 101 12.91 -25.00 -13.25
CA ARG A 101 11.52 -24.82 -12.77
C ARG A 101 11.20 -25.65 -11.52
N ASN A 102 11.85 -26.80 -11.36
CA ASN A 102 11.65 -27.69 -10.23
C ASN A 102 12.95 -27.83 -9.43
N TRP A 103 12.97 -27.22 -8.25
CA TRP A 103 14.10 -27.31 -7.31
C TRP A 103 13.89 -28.49 -6.36
N SER A 104 14.09 -29.71 -6.85
CA SER A 104 14.14 -30.88 -5.97
C SER A 104 15.48 -30.92 -5.24
N TYR A 105 15.44 -30.96 -3.90
CA TYR A 105 16.58 -31.47 -3.14
C TYR A 105 16.74 -32.92 -3.56
N CYS A 106 17.82 -33.24 -4.28
CA CYS A 106 18.15 -34.62 -4.58
C CYS A 106 18.32 -35.36 -3.25
N ARG A 107 17.26 -36.04 -2.79
CA ARG A 107 17.36 -37.12 -1.82
C ARG A 107 18.34 -38.09 -2.46
N THR A 108 19.55 -38.17 -1.91
CA THR A 108 20.62 -39.03 -2.42
C THR A 108 20.04 -40.41 -2.68
N ALA A 109 19.81 -40.73 -3.95
CA ALA A 109 19.54 -42.08 -4.38
C ALA A 109 20.85 -42.83 -4.20
N THR A 110 21.00 -43.51 -3.06
CA THR A 110 21.99 -44.57 -2.94
C THR A 110 21.63 -45.62 -3.97
N THR A 111 22.40 -45.66 -5.03
CA THR A 111 22.46 -46.75 -5.99
C THR A 111 22.75 -48.05 -5.27
N THR A 112 21.74 -48.90 -5.13
CA THR A 112 21.91 -50.36 -5.25
C THR A 112 20.79 -50.88 -6.13
N THR A 113 21.18 -51.22 -7.36
CA THR A 113 20.48 -52.11 -8.27
C THR A 113 19.98 -53.36 -7.56
N THR A 114 18.67 -53.61 -7.54
CA THR A 114 18.00 -54.87 -7.94
C THR A 114 16.50 -54.83 -7.63
N THR A 115 15.69 -54.94 -8.70
CA THR A 115 14.41 -55.67 -8.85
C THR A 115 13.36 -55.72 -7.73
N SER A 116 12.12 -55.67 -8.22
CA SER A 116 10.85 -56.23 -7.71
C SER A 116 9.97 -55.39 -6.77
N GLU A 117 8.73 -55.31 -7.22
CA GLU A 117 7.49 -54.92 -6.55
C GLU A 117 7.37 -55.54 -5.15
N THR A 118 6.92 -54.75 -4.17
CA THR A 118 5.74 -55.00 -3.30
C THR A 118 5.76 -54.10 -2.06
N LEU A 119 4.62 -53.45 -1.81
CA LEU A 119 3.92 -53.22 -0.54
C LEU A 119 4.68 -52.84 0.76
N ILE A 120 4.18 -51.73 1.34
CA ILE A 120 4.02 -51.42 2.79
C ILE A 120 5.31 -51.03 3.54
N ASP A 121 5.41 -49.75 3.95
CA ASP A 121 5.25 -49.44 5.39
C ASP A 121 5.15 -47.95 5.72
N LYS A 122 4.41 -47.70 6.80
CA LYS A 122 4.15 -46.41 7.43
C LYS A 122 5.47 -45.75 7.84
N VAL A 123 5.66 -44.48 7.46
CA VAL A 123 6.75 -43.66 7.99
C VAL A 123 6.18 -42.66 8.99
N ASP A 124 6.64 -42.76 10.23
CA ASP A 124 6.33 -41.89 11.36
C ASP A 124 6.65 -40.40 11.10
N PRO A 125 5.80 -39.45 11.55
CA PRO A 125 6.01 -38.01 11.38
C PRO A 125 6.99 -37.41 12.42
N LYS A 126 8.15 -38.03 12.65
CA LYS A 126 9.19 -37.52 13.58
C LYS A 126 10.61 -37.60 13.02
N GLN A 127 10.82 -37.27 11.74
CA GLN A 127 12.17 -37.01 11.23
C GLN A 127 12.50 -35.52 11.35
N LYS A 128 13.35 -35.22 12.34
CA LYS A 128 14.05 -33.94 12.52
C LYS A 128 14.69 -33.50 11.21
N GLN A 129 14.56 -32.22 10.91
CA GLN A 129 15.20 -31.48 9.81
C GLN A 129 16.66 -31.92 9.63
N GLN A 130 16.93 -32.76 8.63
CA GLN A 130 18.28 -33.05 8.17
C GLN A 130 18.64 -32.00 7.10
N GLN A 131 19.67 -31.21 7.39
CA GLN A 131 20.23 -30.24 6.43
C GLN A 131 20.93 -31.04 5.34
N THR A 132 20.46 -30.97 4.09
CA THR A 132 20.99 -31.77 2.97
C THR A 132 21.61 -30.85 1.93
N THR A 133 22.89 -31.06 1.60
CA THR A 133 23.57 -30.37 0.51
C THR A 133 23.34 -31.11 -0.81
N SER A 134 22.67 -30.51 -1.78
CA SER A 134 22.47 -31.07 -3.13
C SER A 134 23.31 -30.31 -4.16
N LYS A 135 23.88 -31.02 -5.14
CA LYS A 135 24.57 -30.42 -6.30
C LYS A 135 23.67 -30.48 -7.53
N LEU A 136 23.55 -29.39 -8.28
CA LEU A 136 22.74 -29.31 -9.50
C LEU A 136 23.55 -28.68 -10.64
N LEU A 137 23.61 -29.35 -11.79
CA LEU A 137 24.21 -28.81 -13.01
C LEU A 137 23.14 -28.09 -13.82
N ILE A 138 23.39 -26.82 -14.13
CA ILE A 138 22.47 -25.95 -14.87
C ILE A 138 23.12 -25.47 -16.17
N ARG A 139 22.29 -25.34 -17.22
CA ARG A 139 22.72 -24.79 -18.50
C ARG A 139 23.07 -23.31 -18.37
N SER A 140 24.25 -22.95 -18.84
CA SER A 140 24.76 -21.59 -18.96
C SER A 140 25.51 -21.41 -20.27
N PHE A 141 25.51 -20.18 -20.79
CA PHE A 141 26.22 -19.79 -22.01
C PHE A 141 26.58 -18.30 -21.97
N SER A 142 27.72 -17.95 -22.56
CA SER A 142 28.24 -16.59 -22.62
C SER A 142 27.55 -15.79 -23.72
N LEU A 143 27.07 -14.59 -23.39
CA LEU A 143 26.47 -13.68 -24.35
C LEU A 143 27.53 -12.69 -24.88
N ALA A 144 27.56 -12.50 -26.19
CA ALA A 144 28.46 -11.58 -26.88
C ALA A 144 29.95 -11.85 -26.61
N GLU A 145 30.33 -13.10 -26.31
CA GLU A 145 31.70 -13.49 -25.95
C GLU A 145 32.72 -13.01 -26.99
N ARG A 146 32.42 -13.19 -28.28
CA ARG A 146 33.28 -12.75 -29.38
C ARG A 146 33.51 -11.24 -29.38
N MET A 147 32.52 -10.44 -28.99
CA MET A 147 32.62 -8.98 -28.95
C MET A 147 33.63 -8.53 -27.89
N PHE A 148 33.53 -9.08 -26.67
CA PHE A 148 34.42 -8.75 -25.56
C PHE A 148 35.84 -9.33 -25.74
N LEU A 149 35.96 -10.53 -26.32
CA LEU A 149 37.28 -11.12 -26.62
C LEU A 149 38.02 -10.36 -27.73
N THR A 150 37.29 -9.87 -28.73
CA THR A 150 37.89 -9.11 -29.85
C THR A 150 38.30 -7.70 -29.41
N ASN A 151 37.48 -7.06 -28.57
CA ASN A 151 37.70 -5.69 -28.11
C ASN A 151 38.10 -5.65 -26.63
N ARG A 152 39.40 -5.78 -26.34
CA ARG A 152 39.91 -5.81 -24.94
C ARG A 152 39.66 -4.53 -24.13
N ASN A 153 39.41 -3.40 -24.79
CA ASN A 153 39.11 -2.13 -24.12
C ASN A 153 37.61 -1.93 -23.88
N LEU A 154 36.75 -2.78 -24.47
CA LEU A 154 35.31 -2.67 -24.32
C LEU A 154 34.91 -3.17 -22.94
N LYS A 155 34.33 -2.29 -22.15
CA LYS A 155 33.77 -2.62 -20.83
C LYS A 155 32.25 -2.53 -20.86
N LEU A 156 31.61 -3.47 -20.17
CA LEU A 156 30.19 -3.46 -19.88
C LEU A 156 29.97 -2.64 -18.61
N GLU A 157 29.17 -1.57 -18.73
CA GLU A 157 28.87 -0.67 -17.61
C GLU A 157 27.55 -1.05 -16.93
N CYS A 158 26.48 -1.27 -17.69
CA CYS A 158 25.16 -1.62 -17.16
C CYS A 158 24.45 -2.66 -18.03
N LEU A 159 23.66 -3.53 -17.40
CA LEU A 159 22.78 -4.50 -18.06
C LEU A 159 21.40 -4.48 -17.41
N ARG A 160 20.35 -4.43 -18.24
CA ARG A 160 18.95 -4.53 -17.79
C ARG A 160 18.13 -5.42 -18.71
N TRP A 161 17.24 -6.21 -18.09
CA TRP A 161 16.25 -7.01 -18.79
C TRP A 161 15.10 -6.13 -19.28
N HIS A 162 14.52 -6.46 -20.44
CA HIS A 162 13.32 -5.77 -20.89
C HIS A 162 12.12 -6.12 -19.99
N PRO A 163 11.35 -5.16 -19.44
CA PRO A 163 10.33 -5.40 -18.41
C PRO A 163 9.30 -6.50 -18.75
N ILE A 164 8.78 -6.51 -19.98
CA ILE A 164 7.81 -7.53 -20.43
C ILE A 164 8.48 -8.78 -21.03
N SER A 165 9.67 -8.65 -21.62
CA SER A 165 10.17 -9.67 -22.54
C SER A 165 11.02 -10.72 -21.83
N LYS A 166 10.69 -11.99 -22.06
CA LYS A 166 11.43 -13.13 -21.50
C LYS A 166 12.81 -13.35 -22.12
N ARG A 167 13.10 -12.70 -23.24
CA ARG A 167 14.20 -13.05 -24.14
C ARG A 167 15.14 -11.90 -24.45
N HIS A 168 14.70 -10.66 -24.22
CA HIS A 168 15.44 -9.48 -24.63
C HIS A 168 16.10 -8.82 -23.43
N LEU A 169 17.36 -8.45 -23.62
CA LEU A 169 18.12 -7.66 -22.67
C LEU A 169 18.91 -6.58 -23.41
N ILE A 170 19.21 -5.50 -22.72
CA ILE A 170 20.01 -4.40 -23.27
C ILE A 170 21.31 -4.32 -22.48
N ILE A 171 22.41 -4.14 -23.21
CA ILE A 171 23.74 -3.93 -22.67
C ILE A 171 24.21 -2.53 -23.02
N LEU A 172 24.64 -1.78 -22.00
CA LEU A 172 25.38 -0.54 -22.14
C LEU A 172 26.88 -0.80 -21.98
N THR A 173 27.66 -0.25 -22.89
CA THR A 173 29.12 -0.37 -22.86
C THR A 173 29.77 1.00 -22.93
N ASN A 174 31.03 1.06 -22.51
CA ASN A 174 31.84 2.27 -22.38
C ASN A 174 32.03 3.05 -23.71
N ASP A 175 31.81 2.42 -24.87
CA ASP A 175 31.81 3.11 -26.17
C ASP A 175 30.52 3.91 -26.48
N ASN A 176 29.73 4.24 -25.46
CA ASN A 176 28.47 4.97 -25.57
C ASN A 176 27.49 4.33 -26.57
N ARG A 177 27.32 3.02 -26.45
CA ARG A 177 26.37 2.27 -27.30
C ARG A 177 25.47 1.37 -26.47
N LEU A 178 24.17 1.47 -26.74
CA LEU A 178 23.17 0.52 -26.26
C LEU A 178 23.00 -0.59 -27.30
N ARG A 179 23.11 -1.84 -26.85
CA ARG A 179 22.97 -3.03 -27.69
C ARG A 179 21.83 -3.90 -27.18
N LEU A 180 20.81 -4.12 -28.01
CA LEU A 180 19.72 -5.05 -27.74
C LEU A 180 20.13 -6.46 -28.16
N PHE A 181 20.06 -7.42 -27.24
CA PHE A 181 20.31 -8.83 -27.50
C PHE A 181 19.05 -9.68 -27.29
N ASP A 182 18.94 -10.75 -28.10
CA ASP A 182 18.03 -11.87 -27.83
C ASP A 182 18.90 -13.00 -27.27
N ILE A 183 18.47 -13.60 -26.16
CA ILE A 183 19.13 -14.75 -25.54
C ILE A 183 19.38 -15.88 -26.56
N PHE A 184 18.49 -16.08 -27.54
CA PHE A 184 18.69 -17.12 -28.56
C PHE A 184 19.73 -16.78 -29.62
N ASN A 185 20.09 -15.51 -29.76
CA ASN A 185 21.16 -15.06 -30.65
C ASN A 185 22.36 -14.57 -29.85
N GLU A 186 23.20 -15.53 -29.44
CA GLU A 186 24.30 -15.32 -28.50
C GLU A 186 25.44 -14.45 -29.06
N TYR A 187 25.57 -14.33 -30.39
CA TYR A 187 26.77 -13.78 -31.04
C TYR A 187 26.66 -12.32 -31.45
N GLU A 188 25.49 -11.88 -31.93
CA GLU A 188 25.32 -10.54 -32.52
C GLU A 188 24.09 -9.82 -31.92
N PRO A 189 24.22 -8.50 -31.64
CA PRO A 189 23.09 -7.71 -31.18
C PRO A 189 22.05 -7.53 -32.30
N ILE A 190 20.78 -7.58 -31.94
CA ILE A 190 19.65 -7.30 -32.84
C ILE A 190 19.71 -5.87 -33.35
N LYS A 191 20.00 -4.93 -32.44
CA LYS A 191 20.07 -3.50 -32.72
C LYS A 191 21.14 -2.86 -31.85
N THR A 192 21.87 -1.91 -32.44
CA THR A 192 22.83 -1.06 -31.73
C THR A 192 22.46 0.39 -31.95
N VAL A 193 22.45 1.19 -30.88
CA VAL A 193 22.19 2.63 -30.89
C VAL A 193 23.42 3.33 -30.34
N HIS A 194 23.90 4.36 -31.03
CA HIS A 194 24.99 5.19 -30.54
C HIS A 194 24.42 6.42 -29.82
N LEU A 195 24.93 6.68 -28.61
CA LEU A 195 24.47 7.75 -27.73
C LEU A 195 25.32 9.03 -27.83
N GLY A 196 26.47 8.96 -28.52
CA GLY A 196 27.39 10.08 -28.72
C GLY A 196 27.01 10.92 -29.94
N ASN A 197 27.51 12.17 -29.97
CA ASN A 197 27.50 12.95 -31.19
C ASN A 197 28.56 12.40 -32.15
N ASP A 198 28.17 12.15 -33.40
CA ASP A 198 29.04 11.59 -34.46
C ASP A 198 30.34 12.40 -34.70
N TYR A 199 30.42 13.63 -34.17
CA TYR A 199 31.54 14.55 -34.34
C TYR A 199 32.68 14.39 -33.32
N ASN A 200 32.48 13.72 -32.18
CA ASN A 200 33.48 13.59 -31.11
C ASN A 200 33.90 12.12 -30.90
N SER A 201 34.98 11.71 -31.56
CA SER A 201 35.54 10.37 -31.42
C SER A 201 36.29 10.20 -30.09
N GLY A 202 35.60 9.63 -29.09
CA GLY A 202 36.07 8.65 -28.08
C GLY A 202 37.26 8.95 -27.15
N LEU A 203 38.07 9.98 -27.36
CA LEU A 203 39.27 10.28 -26.54
C LEU A 203 39.03 11.38 -25.50
N TYR A 204 38.12 12.32 -25.79
CA TYR A 204 37.82 13.46 -24.90
C TYR A 204 36.46 13.35 -24.20
N SER A 205 35.60 12.39 -24.60
CA SER A 205 34.26 12.21 -24.03
C SER A 205 34.31 11.88 -22.54
N GLY A 206 35.26 11.04 -22.11
CA GLY A 206 35.46 10.72 -20.69
C GLY A 206 36.04 11.87 -19.86
N ALA A 207 36.75 12.82 -20.47
CA ALA A 207 37.23 14.01 -19.75
C ALA A 207 36.12 15.07 -19.55
N LEU A 208 35.08 15.01 -20.38
CA LEU A 208 33.91 15.90 -20.34
C LEU A 208 32.71 15.27 -19.62
N GLY A 209 32.84 14.03 -19.13
CA GLY A 209 31.74 13.29 -18.51
C GLY A 209 30.61 12.93 -19.48
N GLU A 210 30.88 12.89 -20.79
CA GLU A 210 29.89 12.54 -21.82
C GLU A 210 29.64 11.03 -21.93
N ASN A 211 30.32 10.22 -21.11
CA ASN A 211 30.18 8.78 -21.09
C ASN A 211 28.89 8.37 -20.38
N ALA A 212 28.15 7.44 -20.95
CA ALA A 212 26.95 6.87 -20.36
C ALA A 212 27.32 5.83 -19.29
N VAL A 213 26.78 6.00 -18.07
CA VAL A 213 27.14 5.17 -16.90
C VAL A 213 26.08 4.11 -16.63
N SER A 214 24.82 4.51 -16.58
CA SER A 214 23.70 3.66 -16.17
C SER A 214 22.46 3.99 -16.97
N PHE A 215 21.54 3.03 -17.09
CA PHE A 215 20.24 3.25 -17.69
C PHE A 215 19.16 2.43 -16.98
N ASP A 216 17.91 2.87 -17.09
CA ASP A 216 16.76 2.13 -16.58
C ASP A 216 15.52 2.31 -17.46
N PHE A 217 14.56 1.40 -17.33
CA PHE A 217 13.29 1.43 -18.06
C PHE A 217 12.24 2.23 -17.29
N GLY A 218 11.57 3.14 -18.00
CA GLY A 218 10.36 3.79 -17.50
C GLY A 218 9.09 3.04 -17.88
N PRO A 219 7.92 3.56 -17.46
CA PRO A 219 6.63 2.96 -17.77
C PRO A 219 6.35 2.95 -19.28
N SER A 220 5.46 2.04 -19.67
CA SER A 220 4.98 1.93 -21.05
C SER A 220 4.25 3.20 -21.49
N LEU A 221 4.43 3.60 -22.74
CA LEU A 221 3.80 4.81 -23.30
C LEU A 221 2.25 4.76 -23.24
N SER A 222 1.68 3.57 -23.19
CA SER A 222 0.24 3.36 -22.97
C SER A 222 -0.28 3.90 -21.63
N GLN A 223 0.55 3.91 -20.58
CA GLN A 223 0.15 4.37 -19.25
C GLN A 223 0.02 5.90 -19.20
N TYR A 224 0.82 6.64 -19.97
CA TYR A 224 0.76 8.09 -20.06
C TYR A 224 -0.54 8.60 -20.71
N HIS A 225 -1.03 7.93 -21.75
CA HIS A 225 -2.20 8.37 -22.51
C HIS A 225 -3.55 7.88 -21.98
N ASN A 226 -3.58 7.04 -20.94
CA ASN A 226 -4.84 6.56 -20.35
C ASN A 226 -5.67 7.68 -19.68
N ASN A 227 -5.05 8.81 -19.32
CA ASN A 227 -5.72 9.94 -18.69
C ASN A 227 -6.39 10.92 -19.68
N ASN A 228 -6.05 10.86 -20.98
CA ASN A 228 -6.62 11.74 -22.00
C ASN A 228 -7.64 10.97 -22.86
N ASN A 229 -8.93 11.14 -22.54
CA ASN A 229 -10.09 10.48 -23.15
C ASN A 229 -10.29 10.68 -24.68
N ASN A 230 -9.34 11.26 -25.42
CA ASN A 230 -9.55 11.75 -26.78
C ASN A 230 -8.74 11.07 -27.90
N LEU A 231 -8.11 9.91 -27.67
CA LEU A 231 -7.48 9.19 -28.77
C LEU A 231 -7.98 7.74 -28.90
N SER A 232 -8.95 7.58 -29.80
CA SER A 232 -9.37 6.31 -30.41
C SER A 232 -8.25 5.72 -31.28
N MET A 233 -7.10 5.38 -30.69
CA MET A 233 -6.09 4.55 -31.32
C MET A 233 -5.92 3.23 -30.56
N THR A 234 -5.59 2.18 -31.31
CA THR A 234 -5.48 0.79 -30.86
C THR A 234 -4.51 0.68 -29.67
N MET A 235 -5.06 0.71 -28.45
CA MET A 235 -4.36 0.56 -27.16
C MET A 235 -3.27 -0.55 -27.15
N LYS A 236 -3.40 -1.58 -28.00
CA LYS A 236 -2.45 -2.68 -28.15
C LYS A 236 -1.09 -2.32 -28.74
N GLU A 237 -0.94 -1.22 -29.50
CA GLU A 237 0.33 -0.86 -30.15
C GLU A 237 1.21 0.05 -29.26
N LEU A 238 0.61 0.83 -28.35
CA LEU A 238 1.33 1.68 -27.38
C LEU A 238 1.84 0.91 -26.16
N ILE A 239 1.22 -0.23 -25.82
CA ILE A 239 1.66 -1.09 -24.70
C ILE A 239 3.10 -1.58 -24.90
N ASP A 240 3.53 -1.79 -26.15
CA ASP A 240 4.85 -2.35 -26.47
C ASP A 240 5.96 -1.30 -26.59
N ILE A 241 5.67 -0.02 -26.38
CA ILE A 241 6.67 1.06 -26.43
C ILE A 241 7.08 1.41 -25.00
N TYR A 242 8.36 1.21 -24.69
CA TYR A 242 8.96 1.52 -23.40
C TYR A 242 9.90 2.72 -23.50
N SER A 243 9.86 3.58 -22.49
CA SER A 243 10.85 4.64 -22.31
C SER A 243 12.12 4.07 -21.65
N ILE A 244 13.28 4.55 -22.07
CA ILE A 244 14.59 4.19 -21.51
C ILE A 244 15.29 5.50 -21.16
N PHE A 245 15.61 5.68 -19.89
CA PHE A 245 16.38 6.82 -19.41
C PHE A 245 17.84 6.41 -19.26
N VAL A 246 18.75 7.14 -19.91
CA VAL A 246 20.19 6.88 -19.87
C VAL A 246 20.89 8.06 -19.21
N LEU A 247 21.66 7.77 -18.17
CA LEU A 247 22.43 8.75 -17.42
C LEU A 247 23.88 8.79 -17.91
N LYS A 248 24.40 10.01 -18.11
CA LYS A 248 25.81 10.29 -18.36
C LYS A 248 26.54 10.73 -17.09
N GLU A 249 27.87 10.62 -17.08
CA GLU A 249 28.73 11.00 -15.94
C GLU A 249 28.56 12.47 -15.54
N ASN A 250 28.29 13.36 -16.50
CA ASN A 250 28.06 14.80 -16.30
C ASN A 250 26.66 15.15 -15.72
N GLY A 251 25.80 14.16 -15.46
CA GLY A 251 24.44 14.35 -14.96
C GLY A 251 23.37 14.48 -16.06
N ASP A 252 23.76 14.52 -17.34
CA ASP A 252 22.80 14.56 -18.44
C ASP A 252 22.00 13.26 -18.54
N VAL A 253 20.68 13.40 -18.70
CA VAL A 253 19.79 12.26 -18.95
C VAL A 253 19.30 12.30 -20.40
N LEU A 254 19.47 11.19 -21.12
CA LEU A 254 18.91 10.98 -22.46
C LEU A 254 17.66 10.11 -22.37
N LEU A 255 16.66 10.41 -23.21
CA LEU A 255 15.44 9.62 -23.34
C LEU A 255 15.41 8.89 -24.67
N LEU A 256 15.20 7.57 -24.60
CA LEU A 256 14.99 6.72 -25.77
C LEU A 256 13.67 5.98 -25.67
N TYR A 257 13.08 5.67 -26.83
CA TYR A 257 11.92 4.81 -26.91
C TYR A 257 12.27 3.49 -27.60
N LEU A 258 11.77 2.39 -27.06
CA LEU A 258 11.96 1.05 -27.59
C LEU A 258 10.61 0.41 -27.89
N ASN A 259 10.40 0.04 -29.16
CA ASN A 259 9.35 -0.88 -29.56
C ASN A 259 9.96 -2.23 -29.99
N LEU A 260 9.60 -3.32 -29.32
CA LEU A 260 10.09 -4.65 -29.68
C LEU A 260 9.50 -5.18 -31.00
N LYS A 261 8.31 -4.71 -31.42
CA LYS A 261 7.68 -5.11 -32.69
C LYS A 261 8.29 -4.38 -33.88
N ASP A 262 8.71 -3.13 -33.69
CA ASP A 262 9.31 -2.28 -34.70
C ASP A 262 10.68 -1.78 -34.24
N LEU A 263 11.70 -2.60 -34.46
CA LEU A 263 13.10 -2.33 -34.07
C LEU A 263 13.74 -1.15 -34.83
N THR A 264 13.02 -0.57 -35.79
CA THR A 264 13.44 0.68 -36.45
C THR A 264 13.27 1.89 -35.53
N THR A 265 12.37 1.80 -34.54
CA THR A 265 11.94 2.93 -33.69
C THR A 265 12.78 3.16 -32.44
N PHE A 266 13.99 2.59 -32.35
CA PHE A 266 14.99 3.02 -31.36
C PHE A 266 15.39 4.47 -31.69
N TYR A 267 14.61 5.42 -31.17
CA TYR A 267 14.78 6.85 -31.40
C TYR A 267 15.39 7.46 -30.16
N CYS A 268 16.52 8.16 -30.33
CA CYS A 268 17.18 8.94 -29.30
C CYS A 268 16.93 10.42 -29.61
N GLN A 269 16.37 11.17 -28.66
CA GLN A 269 16.49 12.62 -28.70
C GLN A 269 17.93 12.95 -28.32
N HIS A 270 18.74 13.45 -29.26
CA HIS A 270 20.17 13.72 -29.01
C HIS A 270 20.40 14.87 -28.01
N GLN A 271 19.34 15.55 -27.58
CA GLN A 271 19.41 16.63 -26.61
C GLN A 271 19.14 16.09 -25.20
N PRO A 272 20.05 16.34 -24.24
CA PRO A 272 19.80 16.03 -22.83
C PRO A 272 18.51 16.66 -22.31
N LEU A 273 17.81 15.94 -21.43
CA LEU A 273 16.65 16.46 -20.73
C LEU A 273 17.08 17.59 -19.80
N LYS A 274 16.34 18.70 -19.84
CA LYS A 274 16.58 19.85 -18.96
C LYS A 274 16.14 19.50 -17.53
N MET A 275 16.95 19.83 -16.53
CA MET A 275 16.59 19.74 -15.11
C MET A 275 16.09 21.09 -14.61
N LEU A 276 14.88 21.10 -14.04
CA LEU A 276 14.23 22.27 -13.45
C LEU A 276 14.06 22.06 -11.93
N PRO A 277 14.17 23.11 -11.10
CA PRO A 277 14.72 24.42 -11.43
C PRO A 277 16.19 24.29 -11.85
N ALA A 278 16.63 25.12 -12.78
CA ALA A 278 18.03 25.12 -13.20
C ALA A 278 18.93 25.55 -12.03
N ALA A 279 19.79 24.65 -11.58
CA ALA A 279 20.71 24.87 -10.48
C ALA A 279 22.07 24.27 -10.84
N GLU A 280 23.16 24.91 -10.40
CA GLU A 280 24.53 24.49 -10.77
C GLU A 280 24.88 23.12 -10.19
N ASP A 281 24.28 22.75 -9.06
CA ASP A 281 24.42 21.47 -8.37
C ASP A 281 23.63 20.33 -9.03
N ASN A 282 22.74 20.60 -9.99
CA ASN A 282 22.04 19.54 -10.72
C ASN A 282 22.94 18.83 -11.75
N TYR A 283 24.02 19.48 -12.19
CA TYR A 283 24.93 18.97 -13.20
C TYR A 283 26.34 18.86 -12.63
N GLY A 284 26.98 17.71 -12.79
CA GLY A 284 28.30 17.45 -12.23
C GLY A 284 28.88 16.13 -12.72
N SER A 285 30.19 15.92 -12.56
CA SER A 285 30.89 14.73 -13.08
C SER A 285 30.82 13.52 -12.14
N GLU A 286 29.86 13.50 -11.21
CA GLU A 286 29.78 12.51 -10.14
C GLU A 286 28.58 11.57 -10.28
N ALA A 287 27.78 11.70 -11.34
CA ALA A 287 26.60 10.87 -11.52
C ALA A 287 26.99 9.41 -11.79
N CYS A 288 26.42 8.46 -11.04
CA CYS A 288 26.84 7.06 -11.07
C CYS A 288 25.71 6.05 -11.33
N SER A 289 24.49 6.32 -10.87
CA SER A 289 23.39 5.37 -10.99
C SER A 289 22.07 6.07 -11.26
N ILE A 290 21.20 5.45 -12.06
CA ILE A 290 19.83 5.90 -12.31
C ILE A 290 18.85 4.77 -12.02
N LEU A 291 17.72 5.11 -11.40
CA LEU A 291 16.61 4.20 -11.14
C LEU A 291 15.29 4.89 -11.52
N CYS A 292 14.42 4.20 -12.25
CA CYS A 292 13.09 4.69 -12.56
C CYS A 292 12.05 3.91 -11.76
N LEU A 293 11.22 4.61 -10.97
CA LEU A 293 10.05 4.01 -10.33
C LEU A 293 8.90 3.93 -11.34
N ASP A 294 8.17 2.80 -11.34
CA ASP A 294 7.06 2.54 -12.26
C ASP A 294 5.79 3.30 -11.84
N CYS A 295 5.75 4.60 -12.13
CA CYS A 295 4.61 5.49 -11.88
C CYS A 295 4.42 6.51 -13.03
N VAL A 296 3.25 7.14 -13.09
CA VAL A 296 2.95 8.18 -14.10
C VAL A 296 2.49 9.46 -13.39
N PRO A 297 3.20 10.59 -13.55
CA PRO A 297 4.51 10.76 -14.22
C PRO A 297 5.63 9.92 -13.57
N PRO A 298 6.65 9.49 -14.34
CA PRO A 298 7.75 8.68 -13.84
C PRO A 298 8.62 9.47 -12.87
N ILE A 299 8.99 8.83 -11.77
CA ILE A 299 9.96 9.34 -10.80
C ILE A 299 11.31 8.71 -11.13
N ILE A 300 12.27 9.56 -11.49
CA ILE A 300 13.64 9.22 -11.81
C ILE A 300 14.51 9.60 -10.64
N ILE A 301 15.28 8.64 -10.14
CA ILE A 301 16.21 8.81 -9.05
C ILE A 301 17.62 8.80 -9.63
N ILE A 302 18.37 9.87 -9.43
CA ILE A 302 19.76 9.99 -9.86
C ILE A 302 20.65 9.95 -8.63
N GLY A 303 21.57 8.98 -8.57
CA GLY A 303 22.55 8.84 -7.51
C GLY A 303 23.94 9.30 -7.94
N THR A 304 24.61 10.04 -7.07
CA THR A 304 25.98 10.54 -7.28
C THR A 304 27.00 9.85 -6.39
N CYS A 305 28.26 9.88 -6.79
CA CYS A 305 29.38 9.32 -6.03
C CYS A 305 29.61 10.01 -4.68
N SER A 306 29.15 11.25 -4.52
CA SER A 306 29.18 12.03 -3.27
C SER A 306 28.03 11.72 -2.31
N GLY A 307 27.10 10.84 -2.68
CA GLY A 307 26.00 10.42 -1.80
C GLY A 307 24.75 11.30 -1.90
N LEU A 308 24.67 12.18 -2.89
CA LEU A 308 23.45 12.92 -3.22
C LEU A 308 22.52 12.07 -4.08
N LEU A 309 21.24 12.04 -3.72
CA LEU A 309 20.16 11.41 -4.46
C LEU A 309 19.17 12.51 -4.90
N TYR A 310 19.00 12.67 -6.20
CA TYR A 310 18.02 13.60 -6.78
C TYR A 310 16.76 12.83 -7.14
N HIS A 311 15.61 13.27 -6.62
CA HIS A 311 14.30 12.76 -7.02
C HIS A 311 13.70 13.70 -8.06
N CYS A 312 13.66 13.25 -9.30
CA CYS A 312 13.22 14.01 -10.45
C CYS A 312 11.89 13.46 -10.98
N LEU A 313 10.92 14.33 -11.25
CA LEU A 313 9.68 14.00 -11.95
C LEU A 313 9.86 14.28 -13.44
N ALA A 314 9.67 13.30 -14.31
CA ALA A 314 9.66 13.56 -15.75
C ALA A 314 8.25 14.01 -16.17
N ILE A 315 8.12 15.29 -16.50
CA ILE A 315 6.85 15.92 -16.87
C ILE A 315 6.91 16.35 -18.33
N GLU A 316 5.79 16.19 -19.03
CA GLU A 316 5.62 16.69 -20.39
C GLU A 316 5.47 18.22 -20.35
N ASN A 317 6.29 18.95 -21.08
CA ASN A 317 6.19 20.40 -21.16
C ASN A 317 5.05 20.77 -22.11
N ASP A 318 4.01 21.44 -21.60
CA ASP A 318 2.95 21.99 -22.43
C ASP A 318 3.51 23.13 -23.29
N LEU A 319 3.66 22.90 -24.60
CA LEU A 319 4.09 23.88 -25.61
C LEU A 319 3.14 25.08 -25.79
N ASN A 320 2.26 25.37 -24.82
CA ASN A 320 1.21 26.39 -24.91
C ASN A 320 1.54 27.69 -24.16
N ASN A 321 2.75 27.84 -23.61
CA ASN A 321 3.16 29.12 -23.01
C ASN A 321 3.70 30.07 -24.08
N ASP A 322 2.93 31.13 -24.31
CA ASP A 322 3.06 32.29 -25.20
C ASP A 322 4.46 32.94 -25.40
N ASP A 323 5.48 32.19 -25.82
CA ASP A 323 6.73 32.74 -26.35
C ASP A 323 6.88 32.42 -27.85
N ASP A 324 6.52 33.39 -28.69
CA ASP A 324 6.50 33.39 -30.17
C ASP A 324 7.89 33.19 -30.86
N ASN A 325 8.84 32.47 -30.25
CA ASN A 325 10.18 32.26 -30.82
C ASN A 325 10.85 30.90 -30.50
N CYS A 326 10.10 29.89 -30.07
CA CYS A 326 10.65 28.54 -29.87
C CYS A 326 10.44 27.67 -31.12
N ASP A 327 11.53 27.12 -31.67
CA ASP A 327 11.48 26.13 -32.75
C ASP A 327 10.55 24.96 -32.40
N ASN A 328 9.46 24.79 -33.16
CA ASN A 328 8.53 23.67 -33.01
C ASN A 328 9.23 22.32 -33.25
N SER A 329 9.82 21.72 -32.21
CA SER A 329 10.41 20.38 -32.27
C SER A 329 9.56 19.35 -31.51
N SER A 330 8.28 19.24 -31.86
CA SER A 330 7.49 18.06 -31.47
C SER A 330 8.02 16.85 -32.25
N TYR A 331 8.59 15.86 -31.57
CA TYR A 331 9.19 14.71 -32.24
C TYR A 331 8.12 13.72 -32.70
N GLN A 332 8.23 13.28 -33.96
CA GLN A 332 7.30 12.32 -34.56
C GLN A 332 7.98 10.95 -34.67
N ILE A 333 7.51 9.97 -33.91
CA ILE A 333 7.85 8.56 -34.14
C ILE A 333 6.91 8.03 -35.22
N SER A 334 7.40 7.90 -36.46
CA SER A 334 6.70 7.16 -37.50
C SER A 334 6.90 5.66 -37.28
N THR A 335 5.89 4.98 -36.75
CA THR A 335 5.81 3.51 -36.86
C THR A 335 5.35 3.14 -38.26
N SER A 336 5.51 1.88 -38.66
CA SER A 336 5.01 1.34 -39.95
C SER A 336 3.53 1.61 -40.27
N LYS A 337 2.71 2.07 -39.30
CA LYS A 337 1.27 2.35 -39.48
C LYS A 337 0.78 3.71 -38.96
N SER A 338 1.53 4.40 -38.10
CA SER A 338 1.10 5.66 -37.48
C SER A 338 2.28 6.53 -37.03
N THR A 339 2.09 7.85 -37.05
CA THR A 339 3.02 8.83 -36.46
C THR A 339 2.56 9.21 -35.05
N ILE A 340 3.36 8.88 -34.04
CA ILE A 340 3.14 9.27 -32.64
C ILE A 340 3.92 10.55 -32.38
N ILE A 341 3.24 11.61 -31.94
CA ILE A 341 3.88 12.86 -31.52
C ILE A 341 4.20 12.72 -30.03
N ILE A 342 5.48 12.86 -29.67
CA ILE A 342 5.94 12.82 -28.28
C ILE A 342 6.27 14.24 -27.83
N PRO A 343 5.70 14.71 -26.72
CA PRO A 343 5.99 16.04 -26.17
C PRO A 343 7.42 16.12 -25.61
N GLU A 344 7.97 17.33 -25.55
CA GLU A 344 9.27 17.56 -24.90
C GLU A 344 9.14 17.25 -23.41
N THR A 345 9.93 16.29 -22.92
CA THR A 345 9.94 15.93 -21.50
C THR A 345 11.00 16.73 -20.77
N VAL A 346 10.70 17.15 -19.55
CA VAL A 346 11.59 17.93 -18.69
C VAL A 346 11.65 17.25 -17.32
N LEU A 347 12.82 17.22 -16.71
CA LEU A 347 13.04 16.65 -15.39
C LEU A 347 12.85 17.74 -14.34
N ASN A 348 11.83 17.63 -13.50
CA ASN A 348 11.64 18.53 -12.38
C ASN A 348 12.22 17.90 -11.10
N VAL A 349 13.33 18.44 -10.61
CA VAL A 349 13.97 18.07 -9.35
C VAL A 349 13.06 18.50 -8.21
N PHE A 350 12.43 17.51 -7.58
CA PHE A 350 11.47 17.73 -6.50
C PHE A 350 12.16 17.83 -5.15
N GLU A 351 13.10 16.91 -4.88
CA GLU A 351 13.90 16.92 -3.66
C GLU A 351 15.30 16.36 -3.92
N THR A 352 16.26 16.82 -3.11
CA THR A 352 17.64 16.34 -3.08
C THR A 352 17.93 15.81 -1.68
N ILE A 353 18.39 14.57 -1.60
CA ILE A 353 18.69 13.89 -0.35
C ILE A 353 20.20 13.69 -0.27
N GLU A 354 20.80 14.16 0.82
CA GLU A 354 22.20 13.90 1.14
C GLU A 354 22.30 12.71 2.10
N LEU A 355 22.95 11.63 1.65
CA LEU A 355 23.28 10.51 2.51
C LEU A 355 24.46 10.88 3.40
N SER A 356 24.27 10.81 4.72
CA SER A 356 25.39 10.99 5.65
C SER A 356 26.32 9.76 5.59
N PHE A 357 27.45 9.93 4.90
CA PHE A 357 28.59 9.00 5.00
C PHE A 357 29.25 9.13 6.40
N PRO A 358 30.06 8.14 6.82
CA PRO A 358 30.66 8.14 8.16
C PRO A 358 31.29 9.46 8.58
N LEU A 359 31.24 9.68 9.90
CA LEU A 359 31.60 10.90 10.60
C LEU A 359 33.08 11.29 10.36
N ALA A 360 33.35 12.01 9.28
CA ALA A 360 34.62 12.69 9.06
C ALA A 360 34.42 14.18 9.24
N THR A 361 34.26 14.62 10.48
CA THR A 361 34.06 16.06 10.73
C THR A 361 34.91 16.63 11.86
N TYR A 362 35.78 15.89 12.55
CA TYR A 362 36.45 16.49 13.73
C TYR A 362 37.96 16.35 13.92
N GLN A 363 38.77 16.02 12.90
CA GLN A 363 40.24 16.02 13.07
C GLN A 363 41.06 16.87 12.11
N ILE A 364 40.43 17.73 11.29
CA ILE A 364 41.20 18.64 10.42
C ILE A 364 41.44 20.02 11.08
N MET A 365 40.85 20.31 12.24
CA MET A 365 40.99 21.64 12.86
C MET A 365 42.30 21.90 13.61
N ASP A 366 43.15 20.89 13.84
CA ASP A 366 44.33 21.07 14.72
C ASP A 366 45.66 21.36 14.03
N ASN A 367 45.72 21.46 12.69
CA ASN A 367 46.93 21.93 12.02
C ASN A 367 46.56 22.84 10.84
N GLY A 368 46.77 24.15 11.01
CA GLY A 368 46.46 25.22 10.04
C GLY A 368 47.21 25.14 8.70
N GLN A 369 47.07 24.04 7.98
CA GLN A 369 47.36 23.89 6.57
C GLN A 369 46.03 23.53 5.89
N TYR A 370 45.47 24.52 5.17
CA TYR A 370 44.41 24.29 4.20
C TYR A 370 44.97 23.40 3.08
N ASN A 371 44.95 22.09 3.26
CA ASN A 371 45.01 21.18 2.14
C ASN A 371 43.61 21.20 1.50
N ASN A 372 43.52 21.83 0.33
CA ASN A 372 42.31 21.87 -0.49
C ASN A 372 41.98 20.52 -1.15
N ASP A 373 42.75 19.48 -0.86
CA ASP A 373 42.46 18.10 -1.23
C ASP A 373 41.58 17.49 -0.14
N MET A 374 40.35 18.02 -0.01
CA MET A 374 39.26 17.23 0.56
C MET A 374 39.08 16.07 -0.41
N ASP A 375 39.68 14.92 -0.11
CA ASP A 375 39.30 13.65 -0.74
C ASP A 375 37.85 13.39 -0.35
N THR A 376 36.93 14.02 -1.08
CA THR A 376 35.50 13.76 -1.02
C THR A 376 35.35 12.27 -1.20
N ILE A 377 34.72 11.66 -0.21
CA ILE A 377 34.50 10.23 -0.14
C ILE A 377 33.68 9.83 -1.37
N SER A 378 34.36 9.36 -2.41
CA SER A 378 33.73 8.99 -3.68
C SER A 378 33.43 7.50 -3.68
N THR A 379 32.15 7.15 -3.71
CA THR A 379 31.71 5.76 -3.84
C THR A 379 30.56 5.63 -4.80
N ALA A 380 30.67 4.71 -5.74
CA ALA A 380 29.55 4.35 -6.61
C ALA A 380 28.34 3.92 -5.76
N LEU A 381 27.16 4.37 -6.14
CA LEU A 381 25.89 3.95 -5.56
C LEU A 381 25.26 2.89 -6.46
N ASN A 382 24.63 1.89 -5.85
CA ASN A 382 23.75 0.96 -6.57
C ASN A 382 22.33 1.13 -6.02
N LEU A 383 21.40 1.50 -6.91
CA LEU A 383 20.01 1.77 -6.59
C LEU A 383 19.15 0.57 -6.99
N ILE A 384 18.35 0.07 -6.06
CA ILE A 384 17.53 -1.13 -6.21
C ILE A 384 16.09 -0.79 -5.82
N ALA A 385 15.14 -0.91 -6.76
CA ALA A 385 13.71 -0.73 -6.44
C ALA A 385 13.20 -1.85 -5.54
N ASP A 386 12.23 -1.54 -4.66
CA ASP A 386 11.48 -2.57 -3.95
C ASP A 386 10.44 -3.21 -4.91
N PRO A 387 10.44 -4.54 -5.09
CA PRO A 387 9.50 -5.21 -5.99
C PRO A 387 8.04 -5.17 -5.51
N LYS A 388 7.77 -4.86 -4.23
CA LYS A 388 6.42 -4.86 -3.65
C LYS A 388 5.89 -3.46 -3.36
N ASP A 389 6.73 -2.56 -2.86
CA ASP A 389 6.33 -1.22 -2.47
C ASP A 389 6.98 -0.17 -3.37
N GLY A 390 6.24 0.35 -4.34
CA GLY A 390 6.75 1.37 -5.27
C GLY A 390 7.18 2.68 -4.61
N GLN A 391 6.84 2.91 -3.34
CA GLN A 391 7.32 4.07 -2.57
C GLN A 391 8.75 3.89 -2.05
N ARG A 392 9.33 2.68 -2.08
CA ARG A 392 10.61 2.41 -1.44
C ARG A 392 11.65 1.92 -2.43
N TYR A 393 12.87 2.36 -2.21
CA TYR A 393 14.04 1.82 -2.88
C TYR A 393 15.22 1.74 -1.92
N TYR A 394 16.22 0.95 -2.29
CA TYR A 394 17.42 0.71 -1.49
C TYR A 394 18.63 1.27 -2.20
N CYS A 395 19.52 1.87 -1.41
CA CYS A 395 20.80 2.39 -1.86
C CYS A 395 21.91 1.57 -1.22
N GLN A 396 22.73 0.93 -2.04
CA GLN A 396 23.92 0.18 -1.63
C GLN A 396 25.18 0.96 -2.02
N HIS A 397 26.14 1.04 -1.10
CA HIS A 397 27.45 1.63 -1.32
C HIS A 397 28.48 0.98 -0.40
N SER A 398 29.75 1.32 -0.54
CA SER A 398 30.82 0.62 0.20
C SER A 398 30.79 0.86 1.72
N TYR A 399 30.09 1.90 2.20
CA TYR A 399 29.95 2.19 3.64
C TYR A 399 28.70 1.55 4.26
N GLY A 400 27.67 1.19 3.47
CA GLY A 400 26.42 0.72 4.04
C GLY A 400 25.29 0.46 3.06
N VAL A 401 24.12 0.23 3.64
CA VAL A 401 22.85 0.06 2.93
C VAL A 401 21.80 0.95 3.58
N HIS A 402 21.11 1.73 2.77
CA HIS A 402 20.04 2.64 3.17
C HIS A 402 18.73 2.26 2.47
N CYS A 403 17.61 2.48 3.14
CA CYS A 403 16.27 2.40 2.55
C CYS A 403 15.72 3.81 2.47
N VAL A 404 15.31 4.24 1.29
CA VAL A 404 14.68 5.54 1.07
C VAL A 404 13.21 5.31 0.76
N MET A 405 12.35 5.97 1.51
CA MET A 405 10.91 5.98 1.28
C MET A 405 10.51 7.34 0.71
N VAL A 406 9.72 7.31 -0.36
CA VAL A 406 9.24 8.44 -1.15
C VAL A 406 7.73 8.57 -0.93
N PRO A 407 7.26 9.32 0.08
CA PRO A 407 5.83 9.35 0.45
C PRO A 407 4.96 9.98 -0.62
N PHE A 408 5.46 10.99 -1.34
CA PHE A 408 4.72 11.67 -2.40
C PHE A 408 4.39 10.77 -3.59
N PHE A 409 5.04 9.60 -3.73
CA PHE A 409 4.67 8.58 -4.72
C PHE A 409 3.18 8.21 -4.63
N LYS A 410 2.61 8.08 -3.41
CA LYS A 410 1.17 7.78 -3.24
C LYS A 410 0.28 8.90 -3.76
N GLN A 411 0.67 10.15 -3.53
CA GLN A 411 -0.09 11.32 -3.94
C GLN A 411 -0.13 11.42 -5.48
N ILE A 412 0.94 10.98 -6.15
CA ILE A 412 1.03 10.92 -7.61
C ILE A 412 0.18 9.78 -8.19
N VAL A 413 0.27 8.58 -7.61
CA VAL A 413 -0.47 7.41 -8.12
C VAL A 413 -1.98 7.51 -7.85
N ASN A 414 -2.37 8.04 -6.69
CA ASN A 414 -3.77 8.22 -6.29
C ASN A 414 -4.07 9.71 -6.03
N PRO A 415 -4.27 10.52 -7.08
CA PRO A 415 -4.62 11.93 -6.91
C PRO A 415 -6.02 12.03 -6.29
N THR A 416 -6.10 12.28 -4.99
CA THR A 416 -7.37 12.63 -4.34
C THR A 416 -7.89 13.96 -4.91
N ILE A 417 -9.21 14.04 -5.12
CA ILE A 417 -9.92 15.16 -5.78
C ILE A 417 -9.65 16.55 -5.14
N ASN A 418 -9.15 16.59 -3.91
CA ASN A 418 -8.70 17.81 -3.25
C ASN A 418 -7.17 17.95 -3.45
N ASN A 419 -6.77 18.72 -4.48
CA ASN A 419 -5.39 19.05 -4.85
C ASN A 419 -4.62 19.85 -3.78
N GLU A 420 -4.45 19.30 -2.58
CA GLU A 420 -3.42 19.76 -1.64
C GLU A 420 -2.27 18.75 -1.67
N PHE A 421 -1.25 19.04 -2.49
CA PHE A 421 0.02 18.33 -2.41
C PHE A 421 0.63 18.62 -1.03
N TYR A 422 0.74 17.58 -0.20
CA TYR A 422 1.43 17.71 1.08
C TYR A 422 2.93 17.54 0.83
N ASP A 423 3.73 18.50 1.30
CA ASP A 423 5.19 18.47 1.28
C ASP A 423 5.74 17.43 2.28
N ASP A 424 5.41 16.17 2.03
CA ASP A 424 5.91 15.02 2.78
C ASP A 424 7.28 14.64 2.22
N LYS A 425 8.34 15.14 2.88
CA LYS A 425 9.73 14.85 2.55
C LYS A 425 10.03 13.35 2.56
N ALA A 426 10.95 12.91 1.71
CA ALA A 426 11.46 11.55 1.79
C ALA A 426 12.07 11.23 3.15
N ILE A 427 11.93 9.96 3.52
CA ILE A 427 12.41 9.43 4.79
C ILE A 427 13.53 8.44 4.47
N VAL A 428 14.70 8.67 5.05
CA VAL A 428 15.87 7.80 4.89
C VAL A 428 16.05 6.97 6.15
N GLU A 429 15.91 5.66 6.00
CA GLU A 429 16.24 4.70 7.05
C GLU A 429 17.63 4.11 6.80
N TYR A 430 18.55 4.35 7.72
CA TYR A 430 19.88 3.77 7.69
C TYR A 430 19.78 2.33 8.18
N LEU A 431 19.98 1.33 7.30
CA LEU A 431 19.76 -0.07 7.66
C LEU A 431 21.01 -0.71 8.24
N ILE A 432 22.12 -0.61 7.51
CA ILE A 432 23.41 -1.21 7.87
C ILE A 432 24.51 -0.18 7.62
N CYS A 433 25.34 0.06 8.62
CA CYS A 433 26.57 0.82 8.48
C CYS A 433 27.75 -0.10 8.78
N THR A 434 28.60 -0.31 7.77
CA THR A 434 29.76 -1.21 7.83
C THR A 434 31.06 -0.50 8.15
N ARG A 435 31.07 0.82 8.05
CA ARG A 435 32.22 1.69 8.30
C ARG A 435 31.70 2.98 8.94
N PRO A 436 31.54 3.04 10.26
CA PRO A 436 31.08 4.24 10.96
C PRO A 436 32.18 5.31 11.13
N THR A 437 33.46 4.92 11.02
CA THR A 437 34.63 5.79 11.19
C THR A 437 35.59 5.68 10.00
N ILE A 438 36.30 6.77 9.70
CA ILE A 438 37.39 6.77 8.72
C ILE A 438 38.71 6.57 9.48
N ASP A 439 39.24 5.36 9.44
CA ASP A 439 40.58 5.08 9.96
C ASP A 439 41.62 5.63 8.98
N ASN A 440 41.99 6.91 9.13
CA ASN A 440 43.03 7.55 8.31
C ASN A 440 44.41 6.86 8.41
N GLU A 441 44.65 6.05 9.45
CA GLU A 441 45.90 5.31 9.63
C GLU A 441 46.13 4.19 8.60
N GLN A 442 45.07 3.68 7.95
CA GLN A 442 45.20 2.63 6.93
C GLN A 442 45.64 3.13 5.55
N GLN A 443 45.55 4.43 5.27
CA GLN A 443 46.04 4.98 4.00
C GLN A 443 47.57 5.15 3.99
N GLN A 444 48.21 5.33 5.14
CA GLN A 444 49.68 5.52 5.22
C GLN A 444 50.49 4.23 5.44
N GLN A 445 49.85 3.10 5.81
CA GLN A 445 50.54 1.80 5.97
C GLN A 445 50.09 0.77 4.90
N GLN A 446 50.13 1.17 3.64
CA GLN A 446 49.68 0.38 2.49
C GLN A 446 50.55 -0.83 2.11
N SER A 447 51.23 -1.52 3.05
CA SER A 447 52.10 -2.64 2.65
C SER A 447 52.17 -3.89 3.51
N GLN A 448 51.56 -4.02 4.71
CA GLN A 448 51.76 -5.27 5.50
C GLN A 448 50.56 -5.84 6.28
N SER A 449 49.36 -5.25 6.28
CA SER A 449 48.16 -5.89 6.86
C SER A 449 47.18 -6.34 5.77
N ASN A 450 46.88 -7.64 5.72
CA ASN A 450 45.92 -8.27 4.80
C ASN A 450 44.44 -7.99 5.14
N ASP A 451 44.15 -7.15 6.12
CA ASP A 451 42.79 -6.93 6.60
C ASP A 451 42.06 -5.90 5.71
N CYS A 452 41.02 -6.38 5.01
CA CYS A 452 40.15 -5.54 4.19
C CYS A 452 39.01 -4.97 5.05
N PRO A 453 38.64 -3.69 4.88
CA PRO A 453 37.48 -3.11 5.56
C PRO A 453 36.19 -3.83 5.14
N THR A 454 35.22 -3.96 6.05
CA THR A 454 33.92 -4.59 5.76
C THR A 454 33.07 -3.72 4.84
N PHE A 455 32.47 -4.30 3.79
CA PHE A 455 31.53 -3.61 2.89
C PHE A 455 30.46 -4.57 2.37
N PRO A 456 29.25 -4.07 1.99
CA PRO A 456 28.18 -4.90 1.43
C PRO A 456 28.47 -5.28 -0.03
N VAL A 457 28.29 -6.56 -0.34
CA VAL A 457 28.63 -7.21 -1.63
C VAL A 457 27.38 -7.66 -2.38
N GLY A 458 26.26 -7.86 -1.69
CA GLY A 458 25.01 -8.24 -2.30
C GLY A 458 23.83 -7.96 -1.38
N ILE A 459 22.73 -7.55 -2.01
CA ILE A 459 21.44 -7.35 -1.34
C ILE A 459 20.42 -8.28 -1.97
N GLY A 460 19.70 -9.02 -1.12
CA GLY A 460 18.52 -9.77 -1.48
C GLY A 460 17.31 -9.26 -0.72
N LEU A 461 16.23 -8.97 -1.44
CA LEU A 461 14.92 -8.67 -0.87
C LEU A 461 14.03 -9.92 -0.94
N THR A 462 13.45 -10.32 0.19
CA THR A 462 12.49 -11.44 0.24
C THR A 462 11.22 -11.03 0.94
N ILE A 463 10.09 -11.50 0.41
CA ILE A 463 8.77 -11.24 0.93
C ILE A 463 8.23 -12.55 1.50
N LYS A 464 8.07 -12.62 2.83
CA LYS A 464 7.48 -13.78 3.51
C LYS A 464 6.35 -13.32 4.41
N TYR A 465 5.20 -13.98 4.30
CA TYR A 465 4.01 -13.72 5.14
C TYR A 465 3.59 -12.24 5.16
N GLY A 466 3.74 -11.53 4.04
CA GLY A 466 3.38 -10.11 3.91
C GLY A 466 4.46 -9.12 4.36
N PHE A 467 5.55 -9.57 4.99
CA PHE A 467 6.67 -8.72 5.41
C PHE A 467 7.81 -8.74 4.39
N THR A 468 8.38 -7.57 4.10
CA THR A 468 9.63 -7.46 3.35
C THR A 468 10.80 -7.59 4.32
N SER A 469 11.75 -8.44 3.99
CA SER A 469 13.01 -8.58 4.72
C SER A 469 14.16 -8.40 3.76
N ILE A 470 15.16 -7.68 4.23
CA ILE A 470 16.40 -7.45 3.51
C ILE A 470 17.46 -8.39 4.07
N THR A 471 18.19 -9.03 3.17
CA THR A 471 19.33 -9.89 3.47
C THR A 471 20.54 -9.31 2.77
N VAL A 472 21.56 -8.93 3.52
CA VAL A 472 22.78 -8.31 3.01
C VAL A 472 23.96 -9.24 3.29
N ILE A 473 24.76 -9.48 2.26
CA ILE A 473 26.01 -10.22 2.35
C ILE A 473 27.15 -9.23 2.40
N LEU A 474 28.02 -9.36 3.40
CA LEU A 474 29.26 -8.59 3.49
C LEU A 474 30.42 -9.32 2.80
N ASN A 475 31.46 -8.59 2.45
CA ASN A 475 32.72 -9.17 1.93
C ASN A 475 33.39 -10.18 2.89
N THR A 476 33.14 -10.07 4.19
CA THR A 476 33.57 -11.04 5.21
C THR A 476 32.75 -12.33 5.21
N GLY A 477 31.78 -12.46 4.30
CA GLY A 477 30.85 -13.57 4.19
C GLY A 477 29.87 -13.71 5.36
N GLU A 478 29.71 -12.67 6.18
CA GLU A 478 28.61 -12.62 7.13
C GLU A 478 27.32 -12.19 6.42
N LEU A 479 26.24 -12.89 6.75
CA LEU A 479 24.90 -12.62 6.28
C LEU A 479 24.11 -11.87 7.35
N ILE A 480 23.60 -10.69 7.01
CA ILE A 480 22.75 -9.89 7.89
C ILE A 480 21.34 -9.89 7.31
N SER A 481 20.40 -10.54 7.99
CA SER A 481 18.98 -10.49 7.64
C SER A 481 18.22 -9.60 8.63
N LYS A 482 17.57 -8.55 8.13
CA LYS A 482 16.73 -7.64 8.90
C LYS A 482 15.32 -7.65 8.33
N ARG A 483 14.33 -7.85 9.21
CA ARG A 483 12.93 -7.59 8.84
C ARG A 483 12.71 -6.08 8.78
N LEU A 484 12.13 -5.61 7.69
CA LEU A 484 11.81 -4.20 7.55
C LEU A 484 10.48 -3.91 8.25
N SER A 485 10.43 -2.79 8.96
CA SER A 485 9.18 -2.28 9.53
C SER A 485 8.31 -1.78 8.38
N ASN A 486 7.27 -2.53 8.03
CA ASN A 486 6.21 -2.01 7.19
C ASN A 486 5.39 -1.00 8.00
N ILE A 487 5.81 0.27 8.01
CA ILE A 487 4.97 1.39 8.49
C ILE A 487 3.90 1.78 7.48
N VAL A 488 3.81 1.08 6.35
CA VAL A 488 2.65 1.15 5.47
C VAL A 488 1.92 -0.19 5.55
N LEU A 489 1.07 -0.32 6.57
CA LEU A 489 -0.14 -1.10 6.41
C LEU A 489 -0.95 -0.34 5.37
N SER A 490 -0.89 -0.80 4.13
CA SER A 490 -1.80 -0.36 3.08
C SER A 490 -3.23 -0.50 3.60
N ASP A 491 -3.99 0.57 3.42
CA ASP A 491 -5.42 0.70 3.63
C ASP A 491 -6.21 -0.32 2.78
N VAL A 492 -6.16 -1.60 3.15
CA VAL A 492 -6.95 -2.66 2.48
C VAL A 492 -8.43 -2.59 2.91
N ASP A 493 -8.78 -1.74 3.89
CA ASP A 493 -10.15 -1.59 4.40
C ASP A 493 -10.88 -0.31 3.92
N ASP A 494 -10.25 0.53 3.09
CA ASP A 494 -10.85 1.81 2.65
C ASP A 494 -11.93 1.66 1.56
N ASP A 495 -11.98 0.54 0.84
CA ASP A 495 -13.03 0.29 -0.15
C ASP A 495 -14.40 -0.01 0.51
N GLU A 496 -14.42 -0.73 1.64
CA GLU A 496 -15.67 -1.05 2.35
C GLU A 496 -16.22 0.16 3.14
N GLN A 497 -15.34 0.98 3.74
CA GLN A 497 -15.78 2.17 4.49
C GLN A 497 -16.27 3.30 3.57
N ASN A 498 -15.75 3.39 2.35
CA ASN A 498 -16.20 4.36 1.36
C ASN A 498 -17.59 4.02 0.78
N GLU A 499 -17.96 2.75 0.65
CA GLU A 499 -19.33 2.37 0.28
C GLU A 499 -20.35 2.70 1.38
N ILE A 500 -20.01 2.43 2.64
CA ILE A 500 -20.87 2.75 3.79
C ILE A 500 -21.07 4.28 3.91
N SER A 501 -19.99 5.04 3.71
CA SER A 501 -20.03 6.51 3.74
C SER A 501 -20.85 7.11 2.57
N ARG A 502 -20.86 6.47 1.40
CA ARG A 502 -21.71 6.87 0.26
C ARG A 502 -23.18 6.55 0.48
N LEU A 503 -23.49 5.43 1.13
CA LEU A 503 -24.87 5.03 1.45
C LEU A 503 -25.52 5.95 2.50
N ILE A 504 -24.76 6.41 3.49
CA ILE A 504 -25.27 7.33 4.53
C ILE A 504 -25.61 8.71 3.91
N ASN A 505 -24.77 9.23 3.02
CA ASN A 505 -24.95 10.55 2.39
C ASN A 505 -26.13 10.61 1.40
N LEU A 506 -26.70 9.49 0.97
CA LEU A 506 -27.87 9.44 0.09
C LEU A 506 -29.21 9.52 0.85
N THR A 507 -29.21 9.42 2.18
CA THR A 507 -30.44 9.31 2.99
C THR A 507 -30.84 10.59 3.74
N GLU A 508 -29.99 11.63 3.77
CA GLU A 508 -30.32 12.90 4.41
C GLU A 508 -30.79 13.95 3.39
N SER A 509 -32.08 14.28 3.46
CA SER A 509 -32.66 15.43 2.74
C SER A 509 -32.14 16.75 3.31
N PRO A 510 -32.02 17.81 2.49
CA PRO A 510 -31.34 19.04 2.88
C PRO A 510 -32.27 19.93 3.71
N SER A 511 -32.04 20.01 5.01
CA SER A 511 -32.60 21.09 5.81
C SER A 511 -31.73 21.41 7.03
N PHE A 512 -31.37 22.70 7.11
CA PHE A 512 -30.87 23.45 8.25
C PHE A 512 -29.36 23.42 8.57
N GLY A 513 -28.72 24.55 8.28
CA GLY A 513 -27.74 25.16 9.21
C GLY A 513 -26.29 25.09 8.77
N LEU A 514 -25.81 26.20 8.21
CA LEU A 514 -24.40 26.53 8.04
C LEU A 514 -23.59 26.30 9.33
N GLN A 515 -22.83 25.21 9.38
CA GLN A 515 -21.51 25.16 9.99
C GLN A 515 -20.67 24.18 9.18
N GLN A 516 -19.81 24.74 8.33
CA GLN A 516 -18.62 24.06 7.83
C GLN A 516 -17.78 23.64 9.04
N GLN A 517 -18.07 22.48 9.62
CA GLN A 517 -17.04 21.75 10.34
C GLN A 517 -16.15 21.17 9.27
N ALA A 518 -15.04 21.86 8.98
CA ALA A 518 -13.86 21.24 8.41
C ALA A 518 -13.70 19.89 9.12
N LYS A 519 -13.76 18.79 8.36
CA LYS A 519 -13.50 17.44 8.88
C LYS A 519 -12.18 17.54 9.64
N LYS A 520 -12.23 17.55 10.98
CA LYS A 520 -11.03 17.48 11.79
C LYS A 520 -10.28 16.22 11.33
N PRO A 521 -8.95 16.27 11.13
CA PRO A 521 -8.20 15.09 10.76
C PRO A 521 -8.52 13.98 11.75
N ASN A 522 -8.73 12.76 11.25
CA ASN A 522 -9.02 11.63 12.10
C ASN A 522 -7.93 11.57 13.18
N PHE A 523 -8.32 11.40 14.44
CA PHE A 523 -7.35 11.39 15.54
C PHE A 523 -6.26 10.32 15.31
N SER A 524 -6.61 9.24 14.60
CA SER A 524 -5.66 8.22 14.11
C SER A 524 -4.59 8.80 13.19
N GLU A 525 -4.96 9.54 12.15
CA GLU A 525 -4.01 10.21 11.23
C GLU A 525 -3.14 11.23 11.96
N HIS A 526 -3.70 11.95 12.94
CA HIS A 526 -2.94 12.90 13.76
C HIS A 526 -1.86 12.20 14.59
N ILE A 527 -2.17 11.05 15.20
CA ILE A 527 -1.19 10.25 15.94
C ILE A 527 -0.18 9.61 14.99
N GLN A 528 -0.63 9.14 13.82
CA GLN A 528 0.25 8.57 12.82
C GLN A 528 1.28 9.59 12.32
N ARG A 529 0.86 10.81 11.98
CA ARG A 529 1.75 11.94 11.63
C ARG A 529 2.71 12.31 12.74
N LEU A 530 2.30 12.12 14.00
CA LEU A 530 3.16 12.44 15.13
C LEU A 530 4.21 11.34 15.39
N LEU A 531 3.91 10.10 14.99
CA LEU A 531 4.80 8.95 15.10
C LEU A 531 5.63 8.68 13.83
N THR A 532 5.46 9.46 12.75
CA THR A 532 6.31 9.31 11.56
C THR A 532 7.75 9.65 11.92
N LYS A 533 8.65 8.75 11.50
CA LYS A 533 10.08 8.84 11.76
C LYS A 533 10.75 9.52 10.57
N THR A 534 11.73 10.36 10.84
CA THR A 534 12.52 11.02 9.79
C THR A 534 13.91 10.39 9.66
N THR A 535 14.43 9.79 10.73
CA THR A 535 15.73 9.12 10.77
C THR A 535 15.65 7.85 11.62
N SER A 536 16.53 6.88 11.35
CA SER A 536 16.58 5.61 12.08
C SER A 536 18.01 5.25 12.49
N LEU A 537 18.12 4.44 13.53
CA LEU A 537 19.42 3.90 13.97
C LEU A 537 19.88 2.77 13.05
N PRO A 538 21.04 2.90 12.38
CA PRO A 538 21.62 1.79 11.63
C PRO A 538 22.10 0.67 12.52
N LEU A 539 22.06 -0.55 11.98
CA LEU A 539 22.87 -1.64 12.52
C LEU A 539 24.33 -1.32 12.22
N ILE A 540 25.08 -0.93 13.26
CA ILE A 540 26.51 -0.68 13.15
C ILE A 540 27.23 -2.01 13.27
N LYS A 541 28.06 -2.33 12.28
CA LYS A 541 28.99 -3.44 12.37
C LYS A 541 30.40 -2.94 12.07
N SER A 542 31.23 -2.93 13.11
CA SER A 542 32.65 -2.67 12.99
C SER A 542 33.44 -3.97 12.87
N SER A 543 34.58 -3.91 12.19
CA SER A 543 35.58 -4.98 12.15
C SER A 543 36.05 -5.32 13.57
N LYS A 544 36.38 -6.60 13.84
CA LYS A 544 36.87 -7.09 15.15
C LYS A 544 38.33 -6.69 15.42
N THR A 545 38.70 -5.45 15.13
CA THR A 545 40.01 -4.92 15.51
C THR A 545 39.92 -4.38 16.92
N ASP A 546 40.86 -4.79 17.78
CA ASP A 546 41.16 -4.11 19.05
C ASP A 546 41.78 -2.71 18.76
N SER A 547 41.07 -1.85 18.01
CA SER A 547 41.51 -0.49 17.71
C SER A 547 41.16 0.41 18.89
N LYS A 548 42.21 0.99 19.47
CA LYS A 548 42.19 1.86 20.66
C LYS A 548 41.56 3.25 20.37
N CYS A 549 40.35 3.31 19.84
CA CYS A 549 39.66 4.58 19.58
C CYS A 549 38.24 4.61 20.19
N GLY A 550 38.18 4.51 21.52
CA GLY A 550 36.91 4.60 22.26
C GLY A 550 36.20 5.96 22.14
N MET A 551 36.85 7.00 21.63
CA MET A 551 36.23 8.32 21.43
C MET A 551 35.22 8.31 20.29
N ALA A 552 35.51 7.68 19.16
CA ALA A 552 34.59 7.62 18.03
C ALA A 552 33.40 6.68 18.31
N GLU A 553 33.63 5.60 19.06
CA GLU A 553 32.55 4.71 19.55
C GLU A 553 31.64 5.43 20.56
N LEU A 554 32.21 6.24 21.44
CA LEU A 554 31.46 7.06 22.39
C LEU A 554 30.64 8.14 21.68
N GLU A 555 31.22 8.84 20.71
CA GLU A 555 30.51 9.85 19.92
C GLU A 555 29.34 9.24 19.14
N MET A 556 29.54 8.06 18.54
CA MET A 556 28.47 7.30 17.89
C MET A 556 27.37 6.89 18.87
N LEU A 557 27.74 6.47 20.09
CA LEU A 557 26.78 6.13 21.13
C LEU A 557 26.01 7.36 21.62
N LEU A 558 26.67 8.52 21.74
CA LEU A 558 26.03 9.80 22.07
C LEU A 558 25.05 10.24 20.97
N ASN A 559 25.47 10.21 19.71
CA ASN A 559 24.58 10.49 18.57
C ASN A 559 23.40 9.51 18.52
N SER A 560 23.64 8.24 18.81
CA SER A 560 22.57 7.23 18.87
C SER A 560 21.59 7.50 20.02
N ILE A 561 22.10 7.94 21.19
CA ILE A 561 21.26 8.34 22.33
C ILE A 561 20.44 9.59 21.97
N ASP A 562 21.04 10.56 21.29
CA ASP A 562 20.34 11.79 20.90
C ASP A 562 19.24 11.49 19.87
N VAL A 563 19.50 10.61 18.90
CA VAL A 563 18.46 10.11 17.98
C VAL A 563 17.35 9.37 18.77
N LEU A 564 17.71 8.47 19.70
CA LEU A 564 16.70 7.79 20.53
C LEU A 564 15.87 8.76 21.38
N ARG A 565 16.49 9.78 21.94
CA ARG A 565 15.80 10.76 22.78
C ARG A 565 14.87 11.63 21.94
N ASN A 566 15.41 12.26 20.90
CA ASN A 566 14.71 13.29 20.15
C ASN A 566 13.70 12.70 19.15
N GLU A 567 14.06 11.61 18.44
CA GLU A 567 13.18 11.02 17.42
C GLU A 567 12.23 9.98 17.99
N TYR A 568 12.66 9.16 18.96
CA TYR A 568 11.80 8.10 19.49
C TYR A 568 11.05 8.56 20.74
N LEU A 569 11.76 8.88 21.83
CA LEU A 569 11.13 9.13 23.13
C LEU A 569 10.25 10.37 23.13
N ASP A 570 10.70 11.48 22.54
CA ASP A 570 9.93 12.73 22.53
C ASP A 570 8.66 12.60 21.68
N LYS A 571 8.72 11.94 20.52
CA LYS A 571 7.53 11.66 19.70
C LYS A 571 6.55 10.73 20.42
N TYR A 572 7.04 9.66 21.08
CA TYR A 572 6.17 8.80 21.89
C TYR A 572 5.54 9.56 23.06
N PHE A 573 6.27 10.45 23.72
CA PHE A 573 5.75 11.27 24.80
C PHE A 573 4.69 12.27 24.32
N LEU A 574 4.92 12.91 23.17
CA LEU A 574 3.95 13.80 22.54
C LEU A 574 2.68 13.04 22.12
N ALA A 575 2.81 11.82 21.58
CA ALA A 575 1.68 10.96 21.22
C ALA A 575 0.86 10.59 22.46
N ALA A 576 1.53 10.14 23.52
CA ALA A 576 0.89 9.81 24.79
C ALA A 576 0.14 11.01 25.36
N LYS A 577 0.76 12.20 25.35
CA LYS A 577 0.12 13.45 25.80
C LYS A 577 -1.08 13.84 24.96
N ALA A 578 -1.04 13.63 23.64
CA ALA A 578 -2.18 13.89 22.76
C ALA A 578 -3.35 12.94 23.05
N ILE A 579 -3.06 11.66 23.31
CA ILE A 579 -4.05 10.64 23.72
C ILE A 579 -4.68 11.01 25.06
N ASP A 580 -3.88 11.37 26.06
CA ASP A 580 -4.39 11.75 27.37
C ASP A 580 -5.28 13.00 27.30
N LYS A 581 -4.87 14.01 26.53
CA LYS A 581 -5.72 15.19 26.28
C LYS A 581 -7.05 14.78 25.64
N ARG A 582 -7.03 13.95 24.60
CA ARG A 582 -8.27 13.51 23.94
C ARG A 582 -9.17 12.73 24.89
N LYS A 583 -8.60 11.85 25.72
CA LYS A 583 -9.32 11.13 26.77
C LYS A 583 -9.99 12.07 27.77
N THR A 584 -9.29 13.11 28.24
CA THR A 584 -9.88 14.09 29.16
C THR A 584 -11.04 14.85 28.53
N VAL A 585 -10.91 15.27 27.27
CA VAL A 585 -12.00 15.95 26.54
C VAL A 585 -13.20 15.03 26.37
N LEU A 586 -12.98 13.77 25.98
CA LEU A 586 -14.06 12.80 25.81
C LEU A 586 -14.79 12.50 27.12
N ASN A 587 -14.07 12.39 28.24
CA ASN A 587 -14.71 12.20 29.54
C ASN A 587 -15.61 13.39 29.91
N ILE A 588 -15.15 14.62 29.66
CA ILE A 588 -15.96 15.83 29.89
C ILE A 588 -17.21 15.82 28.99
N GLU A 589 -17.06 15.41 27.72
CA GLU A 589 -18.17 15.34 26.77
C GLU A 589 -19.20 14.28 27.17
N ILE A 590 -18.75 13.13 27.68
CA ILE A 590 -19.62 12.08 28.24
C ILE A 590 -20.41 12.62 29.43
N ASP A 591 -19.76 13.33 30.37
CA ASP A 591 -20.44 13.90 31.53
C ASP A 591 -21.50 14.93 31.12
N VAL A 592 -21.21 15.76 30.11
CA VAL A 592 -22.17 16.71 29.55
C VAL A 592 -23.37 15.99 28.92
N GLN A 593 -23.13 14.95 28.12
CA GLN A 593 -24.19 14.17 27.48
C GLN A 593 -25.06 13.45 28.50
N LEU A 594 -24.47 12.91 29.58
CA LEU A 594 -25.23 12.29 30.67
C LEU A 594 -26.12 13.30 31.38
N ASN A 595 -25.63 14.51 31.63
CA ASN A 595 -26.45 15.58 32.22
C ASN A 595 -27.58 16.03 31.28
N GLN A 596 -27.34 16.11 29.97
CA GLN A 596 -28.38 16.40 28.99
C GLN A 596 -29.44 15.31 28.93
N LEU A 597 -29.04 14.04 29.03
CA LEU A 597 -29.96 12.92 29.07
C LEU A 597 -30.88 12.97 30.30
N ASP A 598 -30.34 13.28 31.47
CA ASP A 598 -31.11 13.46 32.70
C ASP A 598 -32.09 14.64 32.60
N GLN A 599 -31.63 15.76 32.01
CA GLN A 599 -32.48 16.92 31.76
C GLN A 599 -33.65 16.58 30.82
N HIS A 600 -33.40 15.88 29.72
CA HIS A 600 -34.46 15.46 28.80
C HIS A 600 -35.42 14.44 29.43
N SER A 601 -34.94 13.59 30.35
CA SER A 601 -35.82 12.70 31.11
C SER A 601 -36.77 13.50 32.00
N LYS A 602 -36.27 14.53 32.69
CA LYS A 602 -37.11 15.42 33.52
C LYS A 602 -38.13 16.19 32.67
N GLU A 603 -37.71 16.74 31.53
CA GLU A 603 -38.61 17.44 30.60
C GLU A 603 -39.73 16.52 30.08
N LYS A 604 -39.40 15.26 29.79
CA LYS A 604 -40.38 14.26 29.39
C LYS A 604 -41.41 14.00 30.50
N ASP A 605 -40.96 13.83 31.73
CA ASP A 605 -41.85 13.59 32.87
C ASP A 605 -42.75 14.81 33.15
N GLU A 606 -42.21 16.03 33.04
CA GLU A 606 -43.00 17.27 33.12
C GLU A 606 -44.05 17.36 32.03
N MET A 607 -43.70 17.01 30.79
CA MET A 607 -44.65 17.00 29.67
C MET A 607 -45.76 15.97 29.86
N LEU A 608 -45.43 14.80 30.43
CA LEU A 608 -46.42 13.78 30.75
C LEU A 608 -47.38 14.26 31.84
N ASN A 609 -46.88 14.94 32.88
CA ASN A 609 -47.74 15.54 33.91
C ASN A 609 -48.68 16.60 33.33
N LYS A 610 -48.17 17.50 32.47
CA LYS A 610 -49.00 18.49 31.76
C LYS A 610 -50.06 17.85 30.89
N TYR A 611 -49.75 16.71 30.26
CA TYR A 611 -50.71 15.96 29.46
C TYR A 611 -51.84 15.37 30.32
N VAL A 612 -51.50 14.82 31.49
CA VAL A 612 -52.51 14.31 32.45
C VAL A 612 -53.41 15.45 32.93
N GLU A 613 -52.85 16.60 33.34
CA GLU A 613 -53.65 17.77 33.72
C GLU A 613 -54.58 18.26 32.59
N LEU A 614 -54.11 18.18 31.34
CA LEU A 614 -54.92 18.56 30.18
C LEU A 614 -56.07 17.60 29.93
N ILE A 615 -55.87 16.29 30.14
CA ILE A 615 -56.93 15.28 30.06
C ILE A 615 -58.01 15.58 31.10
N GLU A 616 -57.63 15.82 32.36
CA GLU A 616 -58.59 16.13 33.42
C GLU A 616 -59.42 17.37 33.07
N LYS A 617 -58.78 18.43 32.56
CA LYS A 617 -59.49 19.63 32.09
C LYS A 617 -60.42 19.33 30.92
N TYR A 618 -59.99 18.49 29.97
CA TYR A 618 -60.81 18.11 28.83
C TYR A 618 -62.05 17.32 29.26
N GLU A 619 -61.90 16.39 30.20
CA GLU A 619 -63.02 15.62 30.76
C GLU A 619 -64.01 16.53 31.50
N GLN A 620 -63.51 17.45 32.35
CA GLN A 620 -64.36 18.44 33.02
C GLN A 620 -65.13 19.31 32.02
N ILE A 621 -64.46 19.81 30.97
CA ILE A 621 -65.12 20.59 29.93
C ILE A 621 -66.18 19.73 29.23
N ARG A 622 -65.87 18.48 28.88
CA ARG A 622 -66.81 17.57 28.21
C ARG A 622 -68.06 17.33 29.06
N GLU A 623 -67.90 17.08 30.36
CA GLU A 623 -69.03 16.93 31.28
C GLU A 623 -69.89 18.20 31.35
N THR A 624 -69.26 19.38 31.46
CA THR A 624 -70.01 20.64 31.49
C THR A 624 -70.73 20.92 30.18
N THR A 625 -70.14 20.58 29.03
CA THR A 625 -70.78 20.73 27.72
C THR A 625 -71.95 19.77 27.57
N ASN A 626 -71.84 18.53 28.02
CA ASN A 626 -72.95 17.57 28.02
C ASN A 626 -74.10 18.07 28.90
N PHE A 627 -73.78 18.55 30.11
CA PHE A 627 -74.78 19.12 31.02
C PHE A 627 -75.49 20.34 30.44
N LEU A 628 -74.73 21.27 29.82
CA LEU A 628 -75.29 22.43 29.15
C LEU A 628 -76.17 22.03 27.95
N THR A 629 -75.76 21.00 27.20
CA THR A 629 -76.52 20.50 26.05
C THR A 629 -77.84 19.88 26.50
N GLU A 630 -77.82 19.03 27.53
CA GLU A 630 -79.04 18.44 28.12
C GLU A 630 -79.97 19.54 28.65
N ARG A 631 -79.41 20.57 29.29
CA ARG A 631 -80.20 21.72 29.77
C ARG A 631 -80.79 22.52 28.61
N LEU A 632 -80.06 22.71 27.52
CA LEU A 632 -80.54 23.40 26.32
C LEU A 632 -81.65 22.59 25.64
N GLU A 633 -81.49 21.27 25.52
CA GLU A 633 -82.54 20.35 25.04
C GLU A 633 -83.79 20.42 25.91
N ASN A 634 -83.64 20.46 27.24
CA ASN A 634 -84.78 20.61 28.17
C ASN A 634 -85.49 21.97 28.01
N ILE A 635 -84.75 23.06 27.81
CA ILE A 635 -85.35 24.38 27.53
C ILE A 635 -86.05 24.36 26.17
N MET A 636 -85.40 23.80 25.14
CA MET A 636 -85.94 23.70 23.78
C MET A 636 -87.24 22.90 23.76
N THR A 637 -87.27 21.74 24.43
CA THR A 637 -88.49 20.92 24.57
C THR A 637 -89.58 21.67 25.35
N THR A 638 -89.23 22.46 26.36
CA THR A 638 -90.20 23.28 27.10
C THR A 638 -90.78 24.40 26.25
N ILE A 639 -89.95 25.08 25.44
CA ILE A 639 -90.39 26.11 24.48
C ILE A 639 -91.30 25.49 23.41
N GLN A 640 -90.94 24.30 22.90
CA GLN A 640 -91.76 23.58 21.92
C GLN A 640 -93.13 23.20 22.51
N LYS A 641 -93.19 22.74 23.77
CA LYS A 641 -94.45 22.41 24.48
C LYS A 641 -95.41 23.59 24.66
N GLN A 642 -94.94 24.84 24.58
CA GLN A 642 -95.76 26.04 24.74
C GLN A 642 -96.42 26.52 23.44
N ARG A 643 -96.14 25.91 22.28
CA ARG A 643 -96.82 26.23 21.03
C ARG A 643 -98.11 25.40 20.90
N PRO A 644 -99.30 26.03 20.80
CA PRO A 644 -100.58 25.32 20.75
C PRO A 644 -100.93 24.72 19.38
N GLU A 645 -100.19 25.07 18.32
CA GLU A 645 -100.41 24.55 16.97
C GLU A 645 -99.18 23.80 16.47
N MET A 646 -99.37 22.52 16.10
CA MET A 646 -98.33 21.68 15.52
C MET A 646 -97.99 22.17 14.11
N SER A 647 -96.73 22.50 13.84
CA SER A 647 -96.30 22.93 12.50
C SER A 647 -96.30 21.77 11.51
N ASN A 648 -96.44 22.03 10.20
CA ASN A 648 -96.33 20.99 9.16
C ASN A 648 -94.98 20.26 9.19
N ALA A 649 -93.90 20.95 9.57
CA ALA A 649 -92.59 20.33 9.80
C ALA A 649 -92.59 19.39 11.01
N GLU A 650 -93.41 19.68 12.02
CA GLU A 650 -93.56 18.90 13.25
C GLU A 650 -94.44 17.66 13.04
N LEU A 651 -95.46 17.75 12.17
CA LEU A 651 -96.22 16.60 11.70
C LEU A 651 -95.32 15.64 10.89
N HIS A 652 -94.44 16.17 10.04
CA HIS A 652 -93.48 15.35 9.31
C HIS A 652 -92.42 14.75 10.24
N LEU A 653 -91.91 15.52 11.20
CA LEU A 653 -91.01 15.02 12.24
C LEU A 653 -91.68 13.93 13.06
N ARG A 654 -92.94 14.07 13.44
CA ARG A 654 -93.70 13.03 14.16
C ARG A 654 -93.85 11.77 13.33
N GLU A 655 -94.10 11.88 12.03
CA GLU A 655 -94.17 10.73 11.14
C GLU A 655 -92.80 10.04 11.02
N GLN A 656 -91.72 10.81 10.88
CA GLN A 656 -90.35 10.29 10.90
C GLN A 656 -90.01 9.65 12.26
N LEU A 657 -90.40 10.26 13.37
CA LEU A 657 -90.15 9.78 14.72
C LEU A 657 -90.97 8.53 15.03
N MET A 658 -92.19 8.40 14.49
CA MET A 658 -92.94 7.14 14.51
C MET A 658 -92.27 6.04 13.69
N LYS A 659 -91.73 6.37 12.50
CA LYS A 659 -90.93 5.42 11.71
C LYS A 659 -89.66 5.00 12.44
N GLU A 660 -88.97 5.93 13.08
CA GLU A 660 -87.78 5.65 13.88
C GLU A 660 -88.11 4.91 15.18
N LEU A 661 -89.27 5.14 15.80
CA LEU A 661 -89.74 4.33 16.94
C LEU A 661 -90.02 2.88 16.52
N GLN A 662 -90.67 2.68 15.37
CA GLN A 662 -90.85 1.33 14.81
C GLN A 662 -89.49 0.67 14.52
N ARG A 663 -88.54 1.41 13.94
CA ARG A 663 -87.17 0.92 13.75
C ARG A 663 -86.46 0.65 15.08
N LEU A 664 -86.68 1.45 16.12
CA LEU A 664 -86.11 1.24 17.44
C LEU A 664 -86.68 -0.01 18.10
N ASP A 665 -87.96 -0.30 17.92
CA ASP A 665 -88.56 -1.55 18.40
C ASP A 665 -87.96 -2.75 17.64
N GLU A 666 -87.84 -2.66 16.31
CA GLU A 666 -87.13 -3.67 15.51
C GLU A 666 -85.66 -3.83 15.94
N TYR A 667 -84.95 -2.73 16.18
CA TYR A 667 -83.56 -2.74 16.66
C TYR A 667 -83.45 -3.25 18.09
N ARG A 668 -84.45 -3.02 18.94
CA ARG A 668 -84.49 -3.55 20.29
C ARG A 668 -84.66 -5.06 20.26
N GLU A 669 -85.54 -5.58 19.41
CA GLU A 669 -85.65 -7.02 19.19
C GLU A 669 -84.34 -7.60 18.63
N GLN A 670 -83.71 -6.95 17.65
CA GLN A 670 -82.39 -7.35 17.13
C GLN A 670 -81.30 -7.28 18.21
N PHE A 671 -81.32 -6.27 19.07
CA PHE A 671 -80.36 -6.10 20.15
C PHE A 671 -80.55 -7.17 21.22
N GLU A 672 -81.79 -7.50 21.59
CA GLU A 672 -82.09 -8.61 22.49
C GLU A 672 -81.62 -9.94 21.89
N LEU A 673 -81.82 -10.16 20.58
CA LEU A 673 -81.28 -11.32 19.87
C LEU A 673 -79.74 -11.34 19.88
N VAL A 674 -79.07 -10.21 19.67
CA VAL A 674 -77.60 -10.10 19.73
C VAL A 674 -77.12 -10.33 21.16
N GLN A 675 -77.80 -9.80 22.17
CA GLN A 675 -77.45 -10.01 23.58
C GLN A 675 -77.63 -11.48 23.98
N GLN A 676 -78.70 -12.13 23.52
CA GLN A 676 -78.90 -13.57 23.69
C GLN A 676 -77.82 -14.38 22.97
N LYS A 677 -77.46 -14.01 21.72
CA LYS A 677 -76.34 -14.63 20.99
C LYS A 677 -75.00 -14.45 21.70
N ARG A 678 -74.72 -13.25 22.24
CA ARG A 678 -73.52 -12.98 23.04
C ARG A 678 -73.51 -13.83 24.30
N ARG A 679 -74.60 -13.87 25.06
CA ARG A 679 -74.70 -14.74 26.26
C ARG A 679 -74.53 -16.21 25.91
N TYR A 680 -75.07 -16.65 24.77
CA TYR A 680 -74.86 -18.00 24.27
C TYR A 680 -73.38 -18.24 23.92
N GLN A 681 -72.73 -17.33 23.19
CA GLN A 681 -71.30 -17.41 22.87
C GLN A 681 -70.43 -17.38 24.11
N ASP A 682 -70.70 -16.51 25.08
CA ASP A 682 -69.98 -16.43 26.35
C ASP A 682 -70.13 -17.75 27.13
N MET A 683 -71.33 -18.33 27.17
CA MET A 683 -71.58 -19.63 27.80
C MET A 683 -70.89 -20.77 27.04
N GLN A 684 -70.77 -20.69 25.71
CA GLN A 684 -70.03 -21.66 24.90
C GLN A 684 -68.52 -21.52 25.11
N MET A 685 -67.98 -20.30 25.11
CA MET A 685 -66.58 -20.00 25.44
C MET A 685 -66.24 -20.50 26.84
N GLN A 686 -67.14 -20.31 27.82
CA GLN A 686 -66.96 -20.80 29.18
C GLN A 686 -67.03 -22.33 29.25
N LYS A 687 -67.92 -22.99 28.50
CA LYS A 687 -67.93 -24.46 28.37
C LYS A 687 -66.67 -24.98 27.70
N TYR A 688 -66.18 -24.29 26.68
CA TYR A 688 -64.96 -24.66 25.95
C TYR A 688 -63.71 -24.46 26.81
N SER A 689 -63.64 -23.36 27.57
CA SER A 689 -62.56 -23.10 28.53
C SER A 689 -62.60 -24.09 29.70
N LEU A 690 -63.79 -24.45 30.19
CA LEU A 690 -63.96 -25.50 31.20
C LEU A 690 -63.60 -26.89 30.66
N GLN A 691 -63.89 -27.18 29.38
CA GLN A 691 -63.43 -28.41 28.72
C GLN A 691 -61.91 -28.43 28.50
N GLN A 692 -61.29 -27.31 28.13
CA GLN A 692 -59.83 -27.19 28.08
C GLN A 692 -59.21 -27.35 29.47
N GLN A 693 -59.79 -26.77 30.51
CA GLN A 693 -59.35 -26.97 31.89
C GLN A 693 -59.52 -28.44 32.33
N GLN A 694 -60.62 -29.10 31.98
CA GLN A 694 -60.82 -30.54 32.28
C GLN A 694 -59.88 -31.45 31.47
N GLN A 695 -59.60 -31.14 30.20
CA GLN A 695 -58.61 -31.87 29.41
C GLN A 695 -57.17 -31.63 29.92
N SER A 696 -56.86 -30.43 30.44
CA SER A 696 -55.59 -30.15 31.11
C SER A 696 -55.47 -30.87 32.47
N SER A 697 -56.58 -31.14 33.16
CA SER A 697 -56.59 -31.87 34.45
C SER A 697 -56.34 -33.38 34.34
N LEU A 698 -56.44 -33.97 33.14
CA LEU A 698 -56.14 -35.41 32.92
C LEU A 698 -54.67 -35.67 32.56
N ILE A 699 -53.87 -34.63 32.35
CA ILE A 699 -52.43 -34.72 32.06
C ILE A 699 -51.59 -34.20 33.25
N ALA A 700 -52.22 -33.57 34.25
CA ALA A 700 -51.55 -32.92 35.37
C ALA A 700 -51.41 -33.81 36.62
N ASN A 701 -50.83 -35.01 36.47
CA ASN A 701 -50.25 -35.76 37.59
C ASN A 701 -48.83 -36.19 37.20
N ASP A 702 -47.94 -35.20 37.10
CA ASP A 702 -46.56 -35.25 37.58
C ASP A 702 -45.84 -33.97 37.12
N ASP A 703 -45.08 -33.38 38.04
CA ASP A 703 -44.24 -32.18 37.96
C ASP A 703 -44.88 -30.78 38.05
N ASP A 704 -44.50 -30.13 39.17
CA ASP A 704 -44.58 -28.73 39.50
C ASP A 704 -44.00 -27.81 38.41
N SER A 705 -44.60 -26.62 38.29
CA SER A 705 -44.05 -25.41 37.67
C SER A 705 -43.96 -25.32 36.13
N LEU A 706 -45.11 -25.12 35.47
CA LEU A 706 -45.13 -24.46 34.16
C LEU A 706 -46.25 -23.42 34.08
N ASP A 707 -45.88 -22.19 34.42
CA ASP A 707 -46.63 -20.97 34.10
C ASP A 707 -46.93 -20.91 32.59
N GLU A 708 -48.17 -20.56 32.23
CA GLU A 708 -48.66 -20.30 30.86
C GLU A 708 -47.90 -19.16 30.12
N SER A 709 -46.84 -18.58 30.71
CA SER A 709 -46.08 -17.46 30.15
C SER A 709 -45.10 -17.83 29.02
N HIS A 710 -44.94 -19.11 28.66
CA HIS A 710 -43.90 -19.55 27.74
C HIS A 710 -44.25 -19.64 26.24
N LEU A 711 -45.36 -19.04 25.78
CA LEU A 711 -45.72 -19.09 24.35
C LEU A 711 -45.20 -17.92 23.48
N GLN A 712 -44.55 -16.89 24.03
CA GLN A 712 -43.95 -15.81 23.22
C GLN A 712 -42.61 -15.35 23.81
N SER A 713 -41.53 -15.52 23.05
CA SER A 713 -40.22 -15.03 23.49
C SER A 713 -40.22 -13.50 23.64
N PRO A 714 -39.55 -12.93 24.66
CA PRO A 714 -39.52 -11.47 24.90
C PRO A 714 -38.92 -10.69 23.71
N THR A 715 -38.10 -11.35 22.89
CA THR A 715 -37.56 -10.85 21.62
C THR A 715 -38.62 -10.78 20.52
N GLN A 716 -39.48 -11.80 20.37
CA GLN A 716 -40.61 -11.74 19.44
C GLN A 716 -41.60 -10.61 19.81
N LEU A 717 -41.85 -10.41 21.10
CA LEU A 717 -42.68 -9.32 21.60
C LEU A 717 -42.10 -7.93 21.29
N LYS A 718 -40.77 -7.75 21.43
CA LYS A 718 -40.09 -6.52 21.00
C LYS A 718 -40.23 -6.28 19.50
N ASN A 719 -40.02 -7.31 18.68
CA ASN A 719 -40.15 -7.22 17.23
C ASN A 719 -41.58 -6.88 16.80
N ILE A 720 -42.59 -7.53 17.39
CA ILE A 720 -44.00 -7.24 17.12
C ILE A 720 -44.32 -5.78 17.51
N LYS A 721 -43.87 -5.30 18.67
CA LYS A 721 -44.05 -3.90 19.08
C LYS A 721 -43.41 -2.91 18.10
N GLN A 722 -42.23 -3.23 17.59
CA GLN A 722 -41.53 -2.38 16.63
C GLN A 722 -42.24 -2.34 15.26
N ILE A 723 -42.72 -3.49 14.77
CA ILE A 723 -43.53 -3.57 13.55
C ILE A 723 -44.83 -2.76 13.71
N LEU A 724 -45.53 -2.92 14.84
CA LEU A 724 -46.74 -2.17 15.14
C LEU A 724 -46.48 -0.65 15.23
N ALA A 725 -45.36 -0.24 15.82
CA ALA A 725 -44.98 1.17 15.89
C ALA A 725 -44.71 1.75 14.50
N ASN A 726 -44.04 0.99 13.62
CA ASN A 726 -43.79 1.40 12.23
C ASN A 726 -45.10 1.50 11.43
N GLN A 727 -45.97 0.50 11.52
CA GLN A 727 -47.29 0.52 10.87
C GLN A 727 -48.16 1.68 11.40
N SER A 728 -48.11 1.97 12.70
CA SER A 728 -48.82 3.11 13.28
C SER A 728 -48.32 4.44 12.72
N LYS A 729 -47.01 4.61 12.52
CA LYS A 729 -46.43 5.80 11.86
C LYS A 729 -46.89 5.91 10.41
N GLU A 730 -46.88 4.82 9.64
CA GLU A 730 -47.36 4.81 8.25
C GLU A 730 -48.85 5.18 8.16
N ILE A 731 -49.69 4.59 9.01
CA ILE A 731 -51.12 4.91 9.07
C ILE A 731 -51.33 6.38 9.43
N THR A 732 -50.57 6.91 10.39
CA THR A 732 -50.66 8.33 10.78
C THR A 732 -50.25 9.25 9.62
N GLY A 733 -49.20 8.88 8.88
CA GLY A 733 -48.78 9.57 7.65
C GLY A 733 -49.87 9.56 6.58
N LEU A 734 -50.49 8.40 6.33
CA LEU A 734 -51.61 8.27 5.39
C LEU A 734 -52.83 9.08 5.81
N ILE A 735 -53.18 9.08 7.10
CA ILE A 735 -54.28 9.92 7.64
C ILE A 735 -53.97 11.40 7.43
N ALA A 736 -52.73 11.85 7.65
CA ALA A 736 -52.32 13.22 7.40
C ALA A 736 -52.45 13.58 5.90
N ILE A 737 -52.03 12.68 5.00
CA ILE A 737 -52.19 12.86 3.55
C ILE A 737 -53.67 12.95 3.17
N ILE A 738 -54.52 12.04 3.66
CA ILE A 738 -55.96 12.07 3.39
C ILE A 738 -56.60 13.37 3.92
N ASN A 739 -56.22 13.83 5.11
CA ASN A 739 -56.74 15.07 5.68
C ASN A 739 -56.29 16.31 4.91
N THR A 740 -55.07 16.33 4.40
CA THR A 740 -54.59 17.42 3.53
C THR A 740 -55.31 17.40 2.18
N LEU A 741 -55.56 16.22 1.61
CA LEU A 741 -56.36 16.07 0.39
C LEU A 741 -57.80 16.54 0.61
N LYS A 742 -58.48 16.11 1.68
CA LYS A 742 -59.84 16.57 2.02
C LYS A 742 -59.92 18.10 2.18
N LYS A 743 -58.94 18.72 2.85
CA LYS A 743 -58.87 20.18 2.96
C LYS A 743 -58.67 20.86 1.62
N LYS A 744 -57.87 20.27 0.72
CA LYS A 744 -57.68 20.79 -0.64
C LYS A 744 -58.95 20.67 -1.50
N THR A 745 -59.70 19.57 -1.40
CA THR A 745 -60.97 19.42 -2.14
C THR A 745 -62.06 20.39 -1.67
N ILE A 746 -62.13 20.68 -0.37
CA ILE A 746 -63.10 21.65 0.19
C ILE A 746 -62.80 23.09 -0.27
N ASN A 747 -61.55 23.42 -0.58
CA ASN A 747 -61.19 24.74 -1.13
C ASN A 747 -61.38 24.87 -2.66
N ILE A 748 -61.77 23.78 -3.35
CA ILE A 748 -62.00 23.76 -4.80
C ILE A 748 -63.51 23.72 -5.13
N SER A 749 -64.36 23.42 -4.14
CA SER A 749 -65.82 23.64 -4.17
C SER A 749 -66.18 24.99 -3.58
#